data_AF-S7UAI0-F1
#
_entry.id   AF-S7UAI0-F1
#
_cell.length_a   1.000
_cell.length_b   1.000
_cell.length_c   1.000
_cell.angle_alpha   90.00
_cell.angle_beta   90.00
_cell.angle_gamma   90.00
#
_symmetry.space_group_name_H-M   'P 1'
#
loop_
_entity.id
_entity.type
_entity.pdbx_description
1 polymer ?
#
loop_
_entity_poly.entity_id
_entity_poly.type
_entity_poly.pdbx_seq_one_letter_code
_entity_poly.pdbx_strand_id
1 'polypeptide(L)'
;MSEITITRFANRLNPAKYINNEAGNLTVGLIQRDWLSAQWQIEPVPGTSYVRFKNLSKPDNYLHIEGGIPEAGPIEPGWLSSQWQSIVVQGTAFVRIRNRLPQVRYAHIESGQIDAGHVEPGWLSAQWLLEQVQGTSFVRIRSRWKPDHGLHIESGVLSAGPVAPGMLSGQWSMEKVAGTSFFRFKNRWKPDQYFHIESGRTEAGPVQQGWLSAQWLLEPVPGTAFVWLRNRWELDRYLHIERGILEAGPIEPGWLSAQWLTGMSMPVASLGEPLTGVYSVQGGDARLFERGMIVNGAGGRVVVSFAFPMIGRPSIVTGDPAKTRLFEDSVINFQSGKWQLEQIVPLIQNALAGRLVLVPTGQPAIPVPLIIGPETIDQSGDYGIMVTVSTLQERQLYDVAIIADGNQWRIAPHAVYYRRTWTDFGIAHITDIHVARRIDQFRKLLSQAGRAEAAQRMYNWNDRFRGFVRYANYLHGIGALDVILATGDLYDYIYEDDDDPIGGGNAEFFRKLILGQAPGPDFPDVEELLVPIFMVPGNHDYRKHPYKLIFDIHFGGTALGMHLGIDIERITNFSGYHLLRQDAIVLGNRLDGRSSPFELIGGGVPNVGVDGAERMVEVDPEIKAYKAFLADRGSYVVRLGAHRIAMLDSAHDVGMITGIMDGLRIRFGNASEDEKTFVGGSPNCEGISSEELAMVSDALAETPDGGLFILGVHAPLFNLWNNEYPYFLRRTQRPAQRGQDHAFLARIRPLLKKNIKIIEKAVEASHPLWFAGEHDHSAPRFVKRVDSQDLLDYGVSRGNAEALIQLLAGVGSHRPADVVLAGHTHHHNEFIVRTMQTGELAFYMDYYAQNPVNYYPTRFTRGWEDIVGAKVPETDVTYVEIAEDAPPDAAPQPLPYDTMYNYQLQVPPYPNPLSSSPDPRAWWSEHRPLVLQTGALGPLENSQISFTGFRILSVKNDVIDRIHFISTAKLETNQYRLAWEEAIRPDPPFKPGFKEAAPR
;
A
#
# COMPACT_ATOMS: atom_id res chain seq x y z
N MET A 1 -18.99 32.51 -7.05
CA MET A 1 -20.42 32.54 -7.44
C MET A 1 -21.21 31.56 -6.58
N SER A 2 -22.31 32.01 -6.02
CA SER A 2 -23.38 31.16 -5.50
C SER A 2 -23.71 30.01 -6.47
N GLU A 3 -24.14 28.86 -5.97
CA GLU A 3 -24.89 27.92 -6.80
C GLU A 3 -26.04 28.72 -7.42
N ILE A 4 -25.98 28.92 -8.73
CA ILE A 4 -27.03 29.59 -9.46
C ILE A 4 -28.20 28.62 -9.43
N THR A 5 -29.12 28.83 -8.49
CA THR A 5 -30.34 28.04 -8.39
C THR A 5 -31.26 28.48 -9.50
N ILE A 6 -31.34 27.66 -10.55
CA ILE A 6 -32.24 27.88 -11.69
C ILE A 6 -33.49 27.04 -11.46
N THR A 7 -34.65 27.68 -11.41
CA THR A 7 -35.93 27.01 -11.20
C THR A 7 -36.91 27.32 -12.32
N ARG A 8 -37.85 26.39 -12.55
CA ARG A 8 -39.12 26.68 -13.23
C ARG A 8 -40.26 26.62 -12.22
N PHE A 9 -41.31 27.38 -12.45
CA PHE A 9 -42.50 27.41 -11.57
C PHE A 9 -43.66 26.69 -12.24
N ALA A 10 -43.87 25.42 -11.90
CA ALA A 10 -45.02 24.64 -12.39
C ALA A 10 -46.23 24.86 -11.49
N ASN A 11 -47.40 25.16 -12.05
CA ASN A 11 -48.58 25.42 -11.23
C ASN A 11 -49.27 24.13 -10.75
N ARG A 12 -49.73 24.07 -9.50
CA ARG A 12 -50.41 22.88 -8.97
C ARG A 12 -51.79 22.65 -9.58
N LEU A 13 -52.56 23.71 -9.87
CA LEU A 13 -53.89 23.59 -10.50
C LEU A 13 -53.76 23.15 -11.97
N ASN A 14 -52.70 23.57 -12.66
CA ASN A 14 -52.41 23.14 -14.03
C ASN A 14 -50.91 22.80 -14.20
N PRO A 15 -50.50 21.55 -13.91
CA PRO A 15 -49.08 21.15 -13.86
C PRO A 15 -48.31 21.28 -15.17
N ALA A 16 -49.00 21.38 -16.30
CA ALA A 16 -48.36 21.57 -17.60
C ALA A 16 -48.00 23.04 -17.88
N LYS A 17 -48.50 23.99 -17.07
CA LYS A 17 -48.30 25.42 -17.28
C LYS A 17 -47.25 26.01 -16.34
N TYR A 18 -46.36 26.80 -16.93
CA TYR A 18 -45.21 27.41 -16.27
C TYR A 18 -45.17 28.92 -16.44
N ILE A 19 -44.70 29.63 -15.41
CA ILE A 19 -44.41 31.07 -15.48
C ILE A 19 -43.24 31.30 -16.47
N ASN A 20 -43.47 32.09 -17.51
CA ASN A 20 -42.48 32.40 -18.54
C ASN A 20 -42.59 33.83 -19.08
N ASN A 21 -41.56 34.29 -19.79
CA ASN A 21 -41.47 35.63 -20.39
C ASN A 21 -41.09 35.57 -21.90
N GLU A 22 -41.72 34.66 -22.65
CA GLU A 22 -41.42 34.40 -24.07
C GLU A 22 -41.81 35.60 -24.96
N ALA A 23 -43.09 35.98 -24.99
CA ALA A 23 -43.65 36.95 -25.94
C ALA A 23 -43.44 38.44 -25.56
N GLY A 24 -42.48 38.75 -24.70
CA GLY A 24 -42.25 40.11 -24.20
C GLY A 24 -43.05 40.47 -22.94
N ASN A 25 -44.07 39.68 -22.62
CA ASN A 25 -44.91 39.82 -21.42
C ASN A 25 -44.81 38.57 -20.53
N LEU A 26 -44.98 38.75 -19.22
CA LEU A 26 -45.08 37.65 -18.28
C LEU A 26 -46.39 36.88 -18.51
N THR A 27 -46.28 35.57 -18.73
CA THR A 27 -47.45 34.70 -18.97
C THR A 27 -47.30 33.35 -18.26
N VAL A 28 -48.38 32.56 -18.23
CA VAL A 28 -48.36 31.17 -17.77
C VAL A 28 -48.92 30.26 -18.87
N GLY A 29 -48.06 29.38 -19.41
CA GLY A 29 -48.37 28.58 -20.60
C GLY A 29 -47.58 27.29 -20.69
N LEU A 30 -47.86 26.49 -21.72
CA LEU A 30 -47.06 25.32 -22.08
C LEU A 30 -45.69 25.79 -22.57
N ILE A 31 -44.64 25.09 -22.17
CA ILE A 31 -43.26 25.40 -22.54
C ILE A 31 -42.55 24.11 -23.00
N GLN A 32 -41.47 24.24 -23.77
CA GLN A 32 -40.53 23.12 -23.95
C GLN A 32 -39.53 23.11 -22.78
N ARG A 33 -38.97 21.93 -22.45
CA ARG A 33 -38.17 21.74 -21.23
C ARG A 33 -36.90 22.60 -21.17
N ASP A 34 -36.38 23.02 -22.31
CA ASP A 34 -35.13 23.79 -22.46
C ASP A 34 -35.35 25.29 -22.64
N TRP A 35 -36.60 25.78 -22.65
CA TRP A 35 -36.89 27.20 -22.82
C TRP A 35 -36.36 28.04 -21.66
N LEU A 36 -35.35 28.86 -21.95
CA LEU A 36 -34.74 29.78 -20.98
C LEU A 36 -35.73 30.86 -20.49
N SER A 37 -36.75 31.17 -21.28
CA SER A 37 -37.78 32.15 -20.93
C SER A 37 -38.67 31.71 -19.76
N ALA A 38 -38.71 30.41 -19.45
CA ALA A 38 -39.42 29.85 -18.30
C ALA A 38 -38.50 29.49 -17.12
N GLN A 39 -37.20 29.76 -17.25
CA GLN A 39 -36.19 29.49 -16.24
C GLN A 39 -35.81 30.76 -15.51
N TRP A 40 -35.84 30.68 -14.18
CA TRP A 40 -35.65 31.81 -13.30
C TRP A 40 -34.51 31.52 -12.33
N GLN A 41 -33.51 32.38 -12.34
CA GLN A 41 -32.46 32.38 -11.34
C GLN A 41 -33.03 32.97 -10.04
N ILE A 42 -32.90 32.24 -8.94
CA ILE A 42 -33.23 32.72 -7.61
C ILE A 42 -32.03 33.48 -7.04
N GLU A 43 -32.18 34.80 -6.89
CA GLU A 43 -31.18 35.66 -6.28
C GLU A 43 -31.58 36.03 -4.85
N PRO A 44 -30.79 35.68 -3.81
CA PRO A 44 -31.08 36.12 -2.45
C PRO A 44 -30.93 37.65 -2.34
N VAL A 45 -31.83 38.30 -1.60
CA VAL A 45 -31.69 39.71 -1.23
C VAL A 45 -30.84 39.78 0.05
N PRO A 46 -29.61 40.35 0.00
CA PRO A 46 -28.69 40.34 1.13
C PRO A 46 -29.31 40.86 2.43
N GLY A 47 -29.06 40.15 3.52
CA GLY A 47 -29.56 40.52 4.86
C GLY A 47 -31.05 40.28 5.09
N THR A 48 -31.76 39.57 4.20
CA THR A 48 -33.20 39.30 4.35
C THR A 48 -33.57 37.87 3.93
N SER A 49 -34.77 37.41 4.32
CA SER A 49 -35.31 36.12 3.88
C SER A 49 -36.00 36.16 2.51
N TYR A 50 -35.87 37.26 1.77
CA TYR A 50 -36.51 37.46 0.47
C TYR A 50 -35.54 37.15 -0.67
N VAL A 51 -36.12 36.78 -1.82
CA VAL A 51 -35.40 36.49 -3.05
C VAL A 51 -35.97 37.32 -4.21
N ARG A 52 -35.20 37.46 -5.29
CA ARG A 52 -35.66 37.99 -6.57
C ARG A 52 -35.57 36.88 -7.61
N PHE A 53 -36.50 36.89 -8.56
CA PHE A 53 -36.50 35.91 -9.64
C PHE A 53 -36.11 36.59 -10.94
N LYS A 54 -34.91 36.29 -11.43
CA LYS A 54 -34.34 36.87 -12.65
C LYS A 54 -34.54 35.93 -13.83
N ASN A 55 -35.05 36.43 -14.95
CA ASN A 55 -35.31 35.60 -16.12
C ASN A 55 -33.99 35.26 -16.86
N LEU A 56 -33.81 34.01 -17.28
CA LEU A 56 -32.59 33.62 -18.01
C LEU A 56 -32.59 34.00 -19.49
N SER A 57 -33.75 34.08 -20.14
CA SER A 57 -33.83 34.55 -21.54
C SER A 57 -33.69 36.07 -21.67
N LYS A 58 -34.07 36.82 -20.63
CA LYS A 58 -33.99 38.29 -20.57
C LYS A 58 -33.37 38.70 -19.22
N PRO A 59 -32.02 38.75 -19.13
CA PRO A 59 -31.31 38.94 -17.87
C PRO A 59 -31.63 40.27 -17.16
N ASP A 60 -32.08 41.30 -17.88
CA ASP A 60 -32.47 42.56 -17.26
C ASP A 60 -33.86 42.52 -16.61
N ASN A 61 -34.64 41.44 -16.84
CA ASN A 61 -36.02 41.34 -16.37
C ASN A 61 -36.12 40.49 -15.09
N TYR A 62 -36.79 41.03 -14.09
CA TYR A 62 -37.13 40.36 -12.84
C TYR A 62 -38.64 40.25 -12.71
N LEU A 63 -39.12 39.18 -12.06
CA LEU A 63 -40.53 39.08 -11.68
C LEU A 63 -40.85 40.14 -10.60
N HIS A 64 -41.79 41.04 -10.88
CA HIS A 64 -42.23 42.07 -9.94
C HIS A 64 -43.73 42.40 -10.08
N ILE A 65 -44.27 43.19 -9.15
CA ILE A 65 -45.67 43.64 -9.16
C ILE A 65 -45.83 45.17 -8.95
N GLU A 66 -44.86 45.96 -9.42
CA GLU A 66 -44.86 47.42 -9.22
C GLU A 66 -46.12 48.10 -9.76
N GLY A 67 -46.60 47.71 -10.96
CA GLY A 67 -47.85 48.20 -11.55
C GLY A 67 -49.13 47.63 -10.92
N GLY A 68 -49.02 46.83 -9.85
CA GLY A 68 -50.13 46.16 -9.17
C GLY A 68 -50.54 44.81 -9.78
N ILE A 69 -49.98 44.45 -10.93
CA ILE A 69 -50.11 43.14 -11.61
C ILE A 69 -48.72 42.50 -11.82
N PRO A 70 -48.61 41.15 -11.93
CA PRO A 70 -47.34 40.49 -12.21
C PRO A 70 -46.76 40.83 -13.57
N GLU A 71 -45.53 41.31 -13.56
CA GLU A 71 -44.76 41.69 -14.74
C GLU A 71 -43.34 41.13 -14.67
N ALA A 72 -42.67 41.09 -15.83
CA ALA A 72 -41.26 40.77 -15.92
C ALA A 72 -40.52 41.90 -16.63
N GLY A 73 -39.87 42.77 -15.87
CA GLY A 73 -39.21 43.97 -16.38
C GLY A 73 -37.99 44.36 -15.55
N PRO A 74 -37.26 45.41 -15.98
CA PRO A 74 -36.18 45.98 -15.20
C PRO A 74 -36.71 46.53 -13.87
N ILE A 75 -35.90 46.41 -12.83
CA ILE A 75 -36.23 46.86 -11.46
C ILE A 75 -35.16 47.82 -10.96
N GLU A 76 -35.54 48.76 -10.10
CA GLU A 76 -34.56 49.61 -9.42
C GLU A 76 -34.09 48.99 -8.09
N PRO A 77 -32.89 49.35 -7.60
CA PRO A 77 -32.40 48.90 -6.31
C PRO A 77 -33.40 49.18 -5.18
N GLY A 78 -33.78 48.14 -4.44
CA GLY A 78 -34.64 48.27 -3.26
C GLY A 78 -36.14 48.13 -3.50
N TRP A 79 -36.60 47.96 -4.75
CA TRP A 79 -38.00 47.70 -5.04
C TRP A 79 -38.52 46.50 -4.25
N LEU A 80 -39.52 46.72 -3.39
CA LEU A 80 -40.13 45.66 -2.60
C LEU A 80 -41.04 44.77 -3.47
N SER A 81 -41.60 45.35 -4.54
CA SER A 81 -42.46 44.66 -5.50
C SER A 81 -41.74 43.55 -6.28
N SER A 82 -40.41 43.55 -6.36
CA SER A 82 -39.61 42.51 -7.00
C SER A 82 -39.07 41.46 -6.01
N GLN A 83 -39.41 41.57 -4.73
CA GLN A 83 -38.89 40.72 -3.67
C GLN A 83 -39.97 39.78 -3.18
N TRP A 84 -39.64 38.50 -3.17
CA TRP A 84 -40.57 37.42 -2.95
C TRP A 84 -40.08 36.48 -1.86
N GLN A 85 -41.01 35.80 -1.22
CA GLN A 85 -40.75 34.78 -0.22
C GLN A 85 -41.49 33.51 -0.60
N SER A 86 -40.80 32.38 -0.64
CA SER A 86 -41.40 31.06 -0.80
C SER A 86 -41.90 30.56 0.57
N ILE A 87 -43.18 30.22 0.65
CA ILE A 87 -43.81 29.68 1.85
C ILE A 87 -44.24 28.25 1.55
N VAL A 88 -43.59 27.28 2.19
CA VAL A 88 -43.90 25.85 2.02
C VAL A 88 -45.34 25.56 2.47
N VAL A 89 -46.09 24.82 1.65
CA VAL A 89 -47.39 24.29 2.02
C VAL A 89 -47.17 23.01 2.81
N GLN A 90 -47.48 23.04 4.11
CA GLN A 90 -47.19 21.94 5.05
C GLN A 90 -47.69 20.59 4.52
N GLY A 91 -46.84 19.57 4.61
CA GLY A 91 -47.13 18.22 4.14
C GLY A 91 -47.06 18.04 2.62
N THR A 92 -46.57 19.01 1.85
CA THR A 92 -46.46 18.92 0.38
C THR A 92 -45.15 19.50 -0.16
N ALA A 93 -44.81 19.18 -1.41
CA ALA A 93 -43.65 19.73 -2.12
C ALA A 93 -43.91 21.11 -2.76
N PHE A 94 -45.10 21.68 -2.59
CA PHE A 94 -45.50 22.95 -3.22
C PHE A 94 -45.24 24.14 -2.29
N VAL A 95 -45.01 25.30 -2.90
CA VAL A 95 -44.85 26.57 -2.19
C VAL A 95 -45.88 27.59 -2.66
N ARG A 96 -46.17 28.55 -1.81
CA ARG A 96 -46.84 29.80 -2.19
C ARG A 96 -45.80 30.91 -2.27
N ILE A 97 -45.85 31.73 -3.30
CA ILE A 97 -44.87 32.78 -3.55
C ILE A 97 -45.49 34.11 -3.12
N ARG A 98 -45.05 34.64 -1.98
CA ARG A 98 -45.58 35.87 -1.36
C ARG A 98 -44.71 37.07 -1.73
N ASN A 99 -45.32 38.18 -2.13
CA ASN A 99 -44.61 39.43 -2.37
C ASN A 99 -44.29 40.20 -1.06
N ARG A 100 -43.22 41.00 -1.06
CA ARG A 100 -42.77 41.79 0.10
C ARG A 100 -43.56 43.10 0.32
N LEU A 101 -44.39 43.55 -0.63
CA LEU A 101 -45.21 44.76 -0.45
C LEU A 101 -46.10 44.69 0.82
N PRO A 102 -46.51 45.85 1.40
CA PRO A 102 -47.24 45.90 2.66
C PRO A 102 -48.59 45.15 2.65
N GLN A 103 -49.25 45.09 1.50
CA GLN A 103 -50.44 44.25 1.30
C GLN A 103 -50.02 42.83 0.95
N VAL A 104 -50.56 41.84 1.68
CA VAL A 104 -50.25 40.43 1.43
C VAL A 104 -50.80 40.00 0.07
N ARG A 105 -49.90 39.77 -0.89
CA ARG A 105 -50.22 39.29 -2.24
C ARG A 105 -49.42 38.04 -2.57
N TYR A 106 -50.07 37.08 -3.23
CA TYR A 106 -49.48 35.83 -3.69
C TYR A 106 -49.62 35.68 -5.20
N ALA A 107 -48.60 35.15 -5.86
CA ALA A 107 -48.70 34.81 -7.28
C ALA A 107 -49.65 33.61 -7.49
N HIS A 108 -50.65 33.75 -8.36
CA HIS A 108 -51.65 32.71 -8.64
C HIS A 108 -52.17 32.75 -10.08
N ILE A 109 -52.92 31.72 -10.47
CA ILE A 109 -53.56 31.63 -11.80
C ILE A 109 -55.07 31.40 -11.79
N GLU A 110 -55.77 31.82 -10.75
CA GLU A 110 -57.21 31.57 -10.58
C GLU A 110 -58.07 31.99 -11.80
N SER A 111 -57.74 33.13 -12.42
CA SER A 111 -58.42 33.63 -13.63
C SER A 111 -57.92 32.98 -14.95
N GLY A 112 -57.00 32.04 -14.86
CA GLY A 112 -56.33 31.39 -16.00
C GLY A 112 -55.08 32.11 -16.52
N GLN A 113 -54.83 33.34 -16.08
CA GLN A 113 -53.60 34.12 -16.32
C GLN A 113 -52.83 34.33 -15.02
N ILE A 114 -51.54 34.68 -15.10
CA ILE A 114 -50.74 35.00 -13.90
C ILE A 114 -51.19 36.32 -13.28
N ASP A 115 -51.52 36.29 -11.99
CA ASP A 115 -51.97 37.44 -11.22
C ASP A 115 -51.41 37.42 -9.79
N ALA A 116 -51.50 38.54 -9.06
CA ALA A 116 -51.04 38.68 -7.67
C ALA A 116 -52.08 39.36 -6.77
N GLY A 117 -52.76 38.55 -5.97
CA GLY A 117 -53.83 38.99 -5.08
C GLY A 117 -53.90 38.24 -3.76
N HIS A 118 -55.00 38.47 -3.04
CA HIS A 118 -55.35 37.68 -1.85
C HIS A 118 -55.85 36.30 -2.28
N VAL A 119 -55.31 35.25 -1.67
CA VAL A 119 -55.65 33.86 -1.95
C VAL A 119 -55.84 33.11 -0.64
N GLU A 120 -56.82 32.20 -0.59
CA GLU A 120 -57.01 31.38 0.60
C GLU A 120 -55.96 30.26 0.68
N PRO A 121 -55.60 29.77 1.88
CA PRO A 121 -54.55 28.76 2.04
C PRO A 121 -54.74 27.48 1.22
N GLY A 122 -55.98 27.12 0.86
CA GLY A 122 -56.31 25.92 0.09
C GLY A 122 -56.26 26.08 -1.43
N TRP A 123 -56.09 27.29 -1.97
CA TRP A 123 -56.19 27.52 -3.41
C TRP A 123 -55.03 26.87 -4.16
N LEU A 124 -55.33 25.88 -5.00
CA LEU A 124 -54.34 25.17 -5.81
C LEU A 124 -53.71 26.08 -6.87
N SER A 125 -54.44 27.08 -7.35
CA SER A 125 -53.98 28.07 -8.33
C SER A 125 -52.82 28.94 -7.82
N ALA A 126 -52.65 29.05 -6.50
CA ALA A 126 -51.60 29.82 -5.84
C ALA A 126 -50.41 28.98 -5.36
N GLN A 127 -50.39 27.69 -5.68
CA GLN A 127 -49.37 26.75 -5.25
C GLN A 127 -48.49 26.34 -6.44
N TRP A 128 -47.18 26.42 -6.25
CA TRP A 128 -46.17 26.25 -7.28
C TRP A 128 -45.16 25.18 -6.87
N LEU A 129 -44.80 24.31 -7.81
CA LEU A 129 -43.66 23.43 -7.67
C LEU A 129 -42.43 24.15 -8.26
N LEU A 130 -41.40 24.32 -7.45
CA LEU A 130 -40.11 24.85 -7.90
C LEU A 130 -39.29 23.68 -8.44
N GLU A 131 -39.29 23.52 -9.76
CA GLU A 131 -38.49 22.52 -10.43
C GLU A 131 -37.08 23.05 -10.67
N GLN A 132 -36.11 22.53 -9.92
CA GLN A 132 -34.69 22.76 -10.18
C GLN A 132 -34.32 22.28 -11.59
N VAL A 133 -33.68 23.14 -12.37
CA VAL A 133 -33.19 22.80 -13.71
C VAL A 133 -31.78 22.20 -13.58
N GLN A 134 -31.67 20.87 -13.74
CA GLN A 134 -30.38 20.18 -13.72
C GLN A 134 -29.67 20.32 -15.08
N GLY A 135 -28.36 20.65 -15.08
CA GLY A 135 -27.51 20.56 -16.28
C GLY A 135 -26.66 21.77 -16.72
N THR A 136 -26.29 22.71 -15.84
CA THR A 136 -25.35 23.82 -16.22
C THR A 136 -23.89 23.62 -15.77
N SER A 137 -23.56 22.46 -15.19
CA SER A 137 -22.21 22.07 -14.77
C SER A 137 -21.67 20.95 -15.66
N PHE A 138 -20.79 21.29 -16.62
CA PHE A 138 -20.12 20.29 -17.45
C PHE A 138 -18.86 19.78 -16.75
N VAL A 139 -18.67 18.45 -16.74
CA VAL A 139 -17.51 17.76 -16.17
C VAL A 139 -16.58 17.25 -17.26
N ARG A 140 -15.34 16.94 -16.86
CA ARG A 140 -14.36 16.19 -17.67
C ARG A 140 -14.06 14.89 -16.95
N ILE A 141 -13.94 13.81 -17.71
CA ILE A 141 -13.67 12.47 -17.18
C ILE A 141 -12.28 12.09 -17.65
N ARG A 142 -11.31 12.08 -16.73
CA ARG A 142 -9.87 11.85 -17.01
C ARG A 142 -9.42 10.50 -16.52
N SER A 143 -8.53 9.85 -17.25
CA SER A 143 -7.98 8.55 -16.84
C SER A 143 -6.94 8.74 -15.74
N ARG A 144 -6.90 7.81 -14.78
CA ARG A 144 -5.80 7.69 -13.81
C ARG A 144 -4.51 7.14 -14.46
N TRP A 145 -4.65 6.20 -15.40
CA TRP A 145 -3.52 5.54 -16.07
C TRP A 145 -2.79 6.43 -17.07
N LYS A 146 -3.52 7.32 -17.75
CA LYS A 146 -2.97 8.36 -18.64
C LYS A 146 -3.57 9.72 -18.26
N PRO A 147 -2.92 10.50 -17.36
CA PRO A 147 -3.51 11.72 -16.79
C PRO A 147 -3.85 12.82 -17.80
N ASP A 148 -3.17 12.82 -18.96
CA ASP A 148 -3.42 13.71 -20.08
C ASP A 148 -4.62 13.27 -20.95
N HIS A 149 -5.09 12.03 -20.81
CA HIS A 149 -6.23 11.48 -21.55
C HIS A 149 -7.56 11.73 -20.83
N GLY A 150 -8.55 12.24 -21.57
CA GLY A 150 -9.93 12.37 -21.15
C GLY A 150 -10.92 11.79 -22.15
N LEU A 151 -12.13 11.47 -21.70
CA LEU A 151 -13.21 11.02 -22.58
C LEU A 151 -13.70 12.16 -23.46
N HIS A 152 -13.73 11.93 -24.77
CA HIS A 152 -14.20 12.90 -25.76
C HIS A 152 -14.84 12.23 -26.98
N ILE A 153 -15.47 13.04 -27.82
CA ILE A 153 -16.06 12.58 -29.11
C ILE A 153 -15.54 13.38 -30.31
N GLU A 154 -14.37 14.00 -30.24
CA GLU A 154 -13.81 14.87 -31.29
C GLU A 154 -13.82 14.26 -32.70
N SER A 155 -13.44 12.97 -32.80
CA SER A 155 -13.45 12.22 -34.06
C SER A 155 -14.83 11.70 -34.47
N GLY A 156 -15.88 12.04 -33.71
CA GLY A 156 -17.24 11.55 -33.87
C GLY A 156 -17.54 10.23 -33.16
N VAL A 157 -16.53 9.58 -32.58
CA VAL A 157 -16.66 8.34 -31.79
C VAL A 157 -16.21 8.60 -30.36
N LEU A 158 -16.83 7.93 -29.38
CA LEU A 158 -16.38 7.99 -27.99
C LEU A 158 -14.97 7.38 -27.87
N SER A 159 -14.01 8.18 -27.42
CA SER A 159 -12.63 7.77 -27.24
C SER A 159 -11.99 8.43 -26.02
N ALA A 160 -10.86 7.88 -25.57
CA ALA A 160 -10.01 8.48 -24.55
C ALA A 160 -8.70 8.96 -25.18
N GLY A 161 -8.41 10.25 -25.08
CA GLY A 161 -7.22 10.87 -25.67
C GLY A 161 -6.95 12.27 -25.11
N PRO A 162 -5.91 12.97 -25.56
CA PRO A 162 -5.57 14.31 -25.07
C PRO A 162 -6.74 15.31 -25.21
N VAL A 163 -7.15 15.93 -24.10
CA VAL A 163 -8.26 16.92 -24.09
C VAL A 163 -7.77 18.32 -23.71
N ALA A 164 -7.63 19.20 -24.70
CA ALA A 164 -7.23 20.59 -24.47
C ALA A 164 -8.29 21.40 -23.66
N PRO A 165 -7.92 22.44 -22.90
CA PRO A 165 -8.84 23.23 -22.05
C PRO A 165 -10.11 23.78 -22.74
N GLY A 166 -10.06 24.11 -24.03
CA GLY A 166 -11.19 24.63 -24.79
C GLY A 166 -12.07 23.60 -25.51
N MET A 167 -11.69 22.32 -25.46
CA MET A 167 -12.31 21.24 -26.24
C MET A 167 -13.69 20.87 -25.70
N LEU A 168 -14.76 21.30 -26.40
CA LEU A 168 -16.15 21.06 -26.00
C LEU A 168 -16.57 19.60 -26.13
N SER A 169 -15.94 18.85 -27.04
CA SER A 169 -16.21 17.43 -27.27
C SER A 169 -15.77 16.54 -26.10
N GLY A 170 -14.90 17.04 -25.21
CA GLY A 170 -14.49 16.39 -23.97
C GLY A 170 -15.24 16.88 -22.72
N GLN A 171 -16.35 17.60 -22.90
CA GLN A 171 -17.17 18.13 -21.80
C GLN A 171 -18.53 17.43 -21.76
N TRP A 172 -18.94 17.01 -20.56
CA TRP A 172 -20.09 16.13 -20.37
C TRP A 172 -21.04 16.71 -19.31
N SER A 173 -22.34 16.75 -19.60
CA SER A 173 -23.39 16.99 -18.61
C SER A 173 -23.74 15.68 -17.94
N MET A 174 -23.61 15.61 -16.62
CA MET A 174 -23.92 14.42 -15.83
C MET A 174 -25.36 14.50 -15.30
N GLU A 175 -26.26 13.72 -15.88
CA GLU A 175 -27.69 13.68 -15.58
C GLU A 175 -28.01 12.52 -14.63
N LYS A 176 -28.49 12.82 -13.43
CA LYS A 176 -28.93 11.79 -12.49
C LYS A 176 -30.23 11.14 -12.97
N VAL A 177 -30.27 9.80 -13.00
CA VAL A 177 -31.50 9.06 -13.34
C VAL A 177 -32.43 9.10 -12.14
N ALA A 178 -33.57 9.77 -12.29
CA ALA A 178 -34.56 9.98 -11.23
C ALA A 178 -34.92 8.68 -10.50
N GLY A 179 -34.88 8.71 -9.16
CA GLY A 179 -35.21 7.56 -8.31
C GLY A 179 -34.12 6.48 -8.22
N THR A 180 -32.90 6.71 -8.74
CA THR A 180 -31.80 5.72 -8.70
C THR A 180 -30.44 6.34 -8.35
N SER A 181 -29.43 5.50 -8.15
CA SER A 181 -28.02 5.89 -7.96
C SER A 181 -27.23 6.07 -9.27
N PHE A 182 -27.85 5.83 -10.43
CA PHE A 182 -27.18 5.84 -11.73
C PHE A 182 -27.21 7.21 -12.41
N PHE A 183 -26.25 7.43 -13.31
CA PHE A 183 -26.08 8.65 -14.09
C PHE A 183 -26.02 8.37 -15.59
N ARG A 184 -26.40 9.38 -16.39
CA ARG A 184 -26.16 9.42 -17.84
C ARG A 184 -25.29 10.63 -18.14
N PHE A 185 -24.45 10.56 -19.15
CA PHE A 185 -23.49 11.60 -19.46
C PHE A 185 -23.70 12.01 -20.90
N LYS A 186 -24.12 13.26 -21.06
CA LYS A 186 -24.54 13.86 -22.31
C LYS A 186 -23.46 14.80 -22.80
N ASN A 187 -23.02 14.65 -24.04
CA ASN A 187 -21.93 15.46 -24.55
C ASN A 187 -22.36 16.93 -24.74
N ARG A 188 -21.47 17.89 -24.43
CA ARG A 188 -21.74 19.32 -24.63
C ARG A 188 -21.70 19.72 -26.10
N TRP A 189 -20.75 19.20 -26.87
CA TRP A 189 -20.56 19.57 -28.28
C TRP A 189 -21.68 19.04 -29.16
N LYS A 190 -22.16 17.83 -28.86
CA LYS A 190 -23.32 17.21 -29.52
C LYS A 190 -24.35 16.76 -28.48
N PRO A 191 -25.34 17.61 -28.15
CA PRO A 191 -26.30 17.36 -27.07
C PRO A 191 -27.22 16.16 -27.29
N ASP A 192 -27.29 15.60 -28.49
CA ASP A 192 -28.00 14.36 -28.78
C ASP A 192 -27.20 13.10 -28.41
N GLN A 193 -25.92 13.23 -28.05
CA GLN A 193 -24.99 12.12 -27.85
C GLN A 193 -24.79 11.78 -26.37
N TYR A 194 -24.96 10.51 -26.00
CA TYR A 194 -24.66 9.96 -24.69
C TYR A 194 -23.70 8.79 -24.83
N PHE A 195 -22.79 8.64 -23.87
CA PHE A 195 -21.99 7.43 -23.72
C PHE A 195 -22.86 6.21 -23.37
N HIS A 196 -22.75 5.13 -24.14
CA HIS A 196 -23.49 3.89 -23.91
C HIS A 196 -22.73 2.66 -24.44
N ILE A 197 -23.24 1.48 -24.12
CA ILE A 197 -22.70 0.20 -24.59
C ILE A 197 -23.72 -0.68 -25.33
N GLU A 198 -24.82 -0.12 -25.85
CA GLU A 198 -25.92 -0.88 -26.46
C GLU A 198 -25.50 -1.92 -27.53
N SER A 199 -24.45 -1.65 -28.31
CA SER A 199 -23.92 -2.58 -29.31
C SER A 199 -22.90 -3.60 -28.76
N GLY A 200 -22.66 -3.58 -27.45
CA GLY A 200 -21.59 -4.32 -26.76
C GLY A 200 -20.22 -3.63 -26.82
N ARG A 201 -20.14 -2.41 -27.38
CA ARG A 201 -18.92 -1.57 -27.47
C ARG A 201 -19.18 -0.18 -26.92
N THR A 202 -18.12 0.51 -26.48
CA THR A 202 -18.22 1.90 -26.01
C THR A 202 -18.51 2.84 -27.17
N GLU A 203 -19.68 3.47 -27.12
CA GLU A 203 -20.16 4.36 -28.17
C GLU A 203 -20.69 5.67 -27.59
N ALA A 204 -20.74 6.69 -28.44
CA ALA A 204 -21.55 7.88 -28.19
C ALA A 204 -22.65 7.90 -29.26
N GLY A 205 -23.90 8.00 -28.82
CA GLY A 205 -25.06 7.92 -29.70
C GLY A 205 -26.31 8.51 -29.06
N PRO A 206 -27.38 8.74 -29.86
CA PRO A 206 -28.70 9.02 -29.33
C PRO A 206 -29.22 7.80 -28.55
N VAL A 207 -29.69 8.03 -27.32
CA VAL A 207 -30.22 6.98 -26.44
C VAL A 207 -31.70 7.23 -26.15
N GLN A 208 -32.49 6.17 -26.09
CA GLN A 208 -33.91 6.28 -25.75
C GLN A 208 -34.13 6.30 -24.24
N GLN A 209 -35.29 6.78 -23.82
CA GLN A 209 -35.67 6.77 -22.41
C GLN A 209 -35.72 5.33 -21.88
N GLY A 210 -34.96 5.05 -20.84
CA GLY A 210 -34.93 3.74 -20.18
C GLY A 210 -33.78 2.82 -20.60
N TRP A 211 -32.97 3.18 -21.60
CA TRP A 211 -31.77 2.40 -21.96
C TRP A 211 -30.85 2.25 -20.75
N LEU A 212 -30.66 1.01 -20.30
CA LEU A 212 -29.78 0.68 -19.19
C LEU A 212 -28.31 0.80 -19.60
N SER A 213 -28.03 0.56 -20.89
CA SER A 213 -26.69 0.62 -21.48
C SER A 213 -26.06 2.01 -21.44
N ALA A 214 -26.88 3.06 -21.27
CA ALA A 214 -26.46 4.45 -21.14
C ALA A 214 -26.40 4.93 -19.67
N GLN A 215 -26.64 4.04 -18.71
CA GLN A 215 -26.69 4.36 -17.28
C GLN A 215 -25.50 3.75 -16.53
N TRP A 216 -24.82 4.58 -15.76
CA TRP A 216 -23.55 4.23 -15.16
C TRP A 216 -23.53 4.57 -13.68
N LEU A 217 -22.99 3.67 -12.89
CA LEU A 217 -22.72 3.85 -11.47
C LEU A 217 -21.29 4.36 -11.31
N LEU A 218 -21.13 5.41 -10.50
CA LEU A 218 -19.82 5.90 -10.08
C LEU A 218 -19.50 5.20 -8.76
N GLU A 219 -18.71 4.13 -8.83
CA GLU A 219 -18.24 3.41 -7.65
C GLU A 219 -16.95 4.08 -7.15
N PRO A 220 -16.91 4.66 -5.93
CA PRO A 220 -15.69 5.27 -5.41
C PRO A 220 -14.58 4.24 -5.27
N VAL A 221 -13.36 4.60 -5.70
CA VAL A 221 -12.16 3.81 -5.43
C VAL A 221 -11.70 4.15 -4.01
N PRO A 222 -11.75 3.22 -3.04
CA PRO A 222 -11.45 3.52 -1.64
C PRO A 222 -10.08 4.18 -1.45
N GLY A 223 -10.03 5.24 -0.63
CA GLY A 223 -8.79 5.96 -0.32
C GLY A 223 -8.27 6.90 -1.42
N THR A 224 -9.03 7.12 -2.50
CA THR A 224 -8.59 7.99 -3.62
C THR A 224 -9.70 8.93 -4.09
N ALA A 225 -9.35 9.89 -4.97
CA ALA A 225 -10.30 10.79 -5.63
C ALA A 225 -10.95 10.19 -6.91
N PHE A 226 -10.63 8.94 -7.26
CA PHE A 226 -11.06 8.31 -8.50
C PHE A 226 -12.33 7.47 -8.32
N VAL A 227 -13.03 7.22 -9.42
CA VAL A 227 -14.20 6.33 -9.48
C VAL A 227 -14.03 5.29 -10.58
N TRP A 228 -14.66 4.13 -10.40
CA TRP A 228 -14.97 3.21 -11.47
C TRP A 228 -16.32 3.57 -12.09
N LEU A 229 -16.41 3.46 -13.42
CA LEU A 229 -17.66 3.67 -14.17
C LEU A 229 -18.25 2.32 -14.57
N ARG A 230 -19.16 1.80 -13.76
CA ARG A 230 -19.82 0.51 -13.95
C ARG A 230 -21.12 0.66 -14.70
N ASN A 231 -21.36 -0.15 -15.74
CA ASN A 231 -22.59 -0.07 -16.51
C ASN A 231 -23.77 -0.76 -15.80
N ARG A 232 -24.99 -0.24 -15.99
CA ARG A 232 -26.21 -0.82 -15.42
C ARG A 232 -26.76 -2.01 -16.21
N TRP A 233 -26.51 -2.07 -17.52
CA TRP A 233 -27.04 -3.12 -18.39
C TRP A 233 -26.28 -4.44 -18.21
N GLU A 234 -24.96 -4.37 -18.16
CA GLU A 234 -24.05 -5.48 -17.90
C GLU A 234 -23.21 -5.13 -16.67
N LEU A 235 -23.51 -5.75 -15.54
CA LEU A 235 -22.95 -5.42 -14.22
C LEU A 235 -21.47 -5.80 -14.09
N ASP A 236 -20.92 -6.58 -14.99
CA ASP A 236 -19.50 -6.93 -15.05
C ASP A 236 -18.71 -5.95 -15.95
N ARG A 237 -19.37 -4.98 -16.60
CA ARG A 237 -18.70 -4.04 -17.50
C ARG A 237 -18.36 -2.71 -16.86
N TYR A 238 -17.08 -2.39 -16.90
CA TYR A 238 -16.51 -1.15 -16.46
C TYR A 238 -15.83 -0.45 -17.64
N LEU A 239 -15.89 0.87 -17.66
CA LEU A 239 -15.16 1.65 -18.65
C LEU A 239 -13.66 1.64 -18.33
N HIS A 240 -12.82 1.22 -19.28
CA HIS A 240 -11.37 1.18 -19.10
C HIS A 240 -10.62 1.49 -20.40
N ILE A 241 -9.31 1.72 -20.30
CA ILE A 241 -8.43 1.94 -21.46
C ILE A 241 -7.24 0.97 -21.52
N GLU A 242 -7.28 -0.15 -20.79
CA GLU A 242 -6.18 -1.11 -20.63
C GLU A 242 -5.38 -1.43 -21.90
N ARG A 243 -6.03 -1.64 -23.04
CA ARG A 243 -5.36 -1.97 -24.31
C ARG A 243 -4.95 -0.74 -25.12
N GLY A 244 -4.91 0.44 -24.49
CA GLY A 244 -4.64 1.73 -25.12
C GLY A 244 -5.82 2.34 -25.88
N ILE A 245 -6.96 1.63 -25.97
CA ILE A 245 -8.22 2.10 -26.55
C ILE A 245 -9.34 2.06 -25.51
N LEU A 246 -10.33 2.93 -25.66
CA LEU A 246 -11.50 2.94 -24.76
C LEU A 246 -12.37 1.72 -25.00
N GLU A 247 -12.62 0.97 -23.93
CA GLU A 247 -13.40 -0.26 -23.94
C GLU A 247 -14.32 -0.32 -22.71
N ALA A 248 -15.33 -1.19 -22.77
CA ALA A 248 -16.17 -1.55 -21.64
C ALA A 248 -16.18 -3.06 -21.49
N GLY A 249 -15.62 -3.56 -20.40
CA GLY A 249 -15.42 -4.98 -20.16
C GLY A 249 -15.20 -5.27 -18.68
N PRO A 250 -15.01 -6.56 -18.32
CA PRO A 250 -14.55 -6.92 -17.00
C PRO A 250 -13.20 -6.24 -16.73
N ILE A 251 -13.03 -5.78 -15.51
CA ILE A 251 -11.78 -5.22 -15.02
C ILE A 251 -11.25 -6.11 -13.92
N GLU A 252 -9.93 -6.23 -13.83
CA GLU A 252 -9.30 -6.92 -12.72
C GLU A 252 -9.04 -5.90 -11.59
N PRO A 253 -8.99 -6.36 -10.33
CA PRO A 253 -8.57 -5.52 -9.22
C PRO A 253 -7.26 -4.78 -9.55
N GLY A 254 -7.20 -3.47 -9.28
CA GLY A 254 -5.99 -2.68 -9.50
C GLY A 254 -5.84 -2.01 -10.88
N TRP A 255 -6.70 -2.28 -11.86
CA TRP A 255 -6.62 -1.62 -13.18
C TRP A 255 -6.78 -0.09 -13.07
N LEU A 256 -5.66 0.63 -13.08
CA LEU A 256 -5.63 2.11 -13.11
C LEU A 256 -6.30 2.63 -14.39
N SER A 257 -6.27 1.83 -15.46
CA SER A 257 -6.90 2.14 -16.75
C SER A 257 -8.42 2.22 -16.67
N ALA A 258 -9.04 1.64 -15.63
CA ALA A 258 -10.46 1.66 -15.34
C ALA A 258 -10.88 2.76 -14.36
N GLN A 259 -9.92 3.52 -13.83
CA GLN A 259 -10.16 4.54 -12.80
C GLN A 259 -10.20 5.93 -13.41
N TRP A 260 -11.24 6.69 -13.08
CA TRP A 260 -11.54 7.96 -13.70
C TRP A 260 -11.71 9.08 -12.68
N LEU A 261 -11.14 10.25 -12.98
CA LEU A 261 -11.37 11.49 -12.24
C LEU A 261 -12.49 12.26 -12.95
N THR A 262 -13.59 12.54 -12.23
CA THR A 262 -14.80 13.15 -12.81
C THR A 262 -14.96 14.64 -12.49
N GLY A 263 -13.99 15.24 -11.80
CA GLY A 263 -14.04 16.67 -11.42
C GLY A 263 -15.05 17.02 -10.32
N MET A 264 -15.52 16.05 -9.53
CA MET A 264 -16.28 16.34 -8.31
C MET A 264 -15.35 16.79 -7.18
N SER A 265 -15.72 17.85 -6.45
CA SER A 265 -15.12 18.16 -5.15
C SER A 265 -15.38 17.00 -4.18
N MET A 266 -14.34 16.59 -3.44
CA MET A 266 -14.46 15.66 -2.31
C MET A 266 -15.66 16.02 -1.43
N PRO A 267 -16.56 15.08 -1.10
CA PRO A 267 -17.63 15.32 -0.15
C PRO A 267 -17.04 15.77 1.18
N VAL A 268 -17.67 16.74 1.84
CA VAL A 268 -17.25 17.24 3.17
C VAL A 268 -16.95 16.11 4.18
N ALA A 269 -17.71 15.02 4.08
CA ALA A 269 -17.58 13.85 4.91
C ALA A 269 -16.20 13.16 4.81
N SER A 270 -15.46 13.34 3.71
CA SER A 270 -14.13 12.73 3.54
C SER A 270 -13.01 13.52 4.23
N LEU A 271 -13.29 14.70 4.80
CA LEU A 271 -12.31 15.50 5.54
C LEU A 271 -12.05 14.96 6.96
N GLY A 272 -12.83 13.99 7.42
CA GLY A 272 -12.77 13.47 8.79
C GLY A 272 -13.56 14.34 9.77
N GLU A 273 -13.29 14.17 11.05
CA GLU A 273 -13.98 14.93 12.10
C GLU A 273 -13.55 16.40 12.12
N PRO A 274 -14.47 17.33 12.46
CA PRO A 274 -14.12 18.74 12.59
C PRO A 274 -13.28 18.97 13.85
N LEU A 275 -12.11 19.56 13.66
CA LEU A 275 -11.21 19.91 14.77
C LEU A 275 -11.59 21.25 15.40
N THR A 276 -12.22 22.13 14.63
CA THR A 276 -12.63 23.47 15.09
C THR A 276 -14.11 23.74 14.83
N GLY A 277 -14.63 24.75 15.53
CA GLY A 277 -15.78 25.51 15.06
C GLY A 277 -15.45 26.32 13.79
N VAL A 278 -16.45 27.05 13.28
CA VAL A 278 -16.20 28.06 12.23
C VAL A 278 -15.54 29.28 12.89
N TYR A 279 -14.41 29.72 12.34
CA TYR A 279 -13.69 30.90 12.82
C TYR A 279 -13.45 31.91 11.69
N SER A 280 -13.46 33.19 12.03
CA SER A 280 -13.24 34.27 11.05
C SER A 280 -11.78 34.40 10.68
N VAL A 281 -11.53 34.68 9.40
CA VAL A 281 -10.22 34.97 8.82
C VAL A 281 -10.34 36.15 7.86
N GLN A 282 -9.25 36.84 7.54
CA GLN A 282 -9.31 37.94 6.60
C GLN A 282 -9.78 37.42 5.22
N GLY A 283 -10.89 37.97 4.72
CA GLY A 283 -11.51 37.56 3.46
C GLY A 283 -12.65 36.55 3.58
N GLY A 284 -12.96 36.05 4.79
CA GLY A 284 -14.02 35.07 4.98
C GLY A 284 -14.05 34.35 6.34
N ASP A 285 -14.43 33.09 6.32
CA ASP A 285 -14.38 32.19 7.47
C ASP A 285 -13.78 30.84 7.08
N ALA A 286 -13.30 30.10 8.07
CA ALA A 286 -12.69 28.80 7.89
C ALA A 286 -13.12 27.81 8.98
N ARG A 287 -13.00 26.52 8.67
CA ARG A 287 -13.19 25.42 9.62
C ARG A 287 -12.21 24.29 9.29
N LEU A 288 -11.46 23.84 10.29
CA LEU A 288 -10.46 22.78 10.15
C LEU A 288 -11.03 21.40 10.49
N PHE A 289 -10.51 20.40 9.80
CA PHE A 289 -10.82 18.99 9.93
C PHE A 289 -9.52 18.20 9.95
N GLU A 290 -9.59 16.91 10.29
CA GLU A 290 -8.43 16.02 10.35
C GLU A 290 -7.63 15.96 9.03
N ARG A 291 -8.34 15.99 7.89
CA ARG A 291 -7.74 15.81 6.54
C ARG A 291 -7.95 17.02 5.63
N GLY A 292 -8.23 18.20 6.19
CA GLY A 292 -8.39 19.39 5.38
C GLY A 292 -9.07 20.54 6.08
N MET A 293 -9.61 21.45 5.28
CA MET A 293 -10.43 22.55 5.77
C MET A 293 -11.49 22.97 4.77
N ILE A 294 -12.48 23.70 5.28
CA ILE A 294 -13.40 24.46 4.46
C ILE A 294 -13.05 25.94 4.64
N VAL A 295 -12.97 26.67 3.54
CA VAL A 295 -12.95 28.13 3.55
C VAL A 295 -14.19 28.67 2.84
N ASN A 296 -14.82 29.69 3.41
CA ASN A 296 -15.97 30.39 2.83
C ASN A 296 -15.69 31.88 2.74
N GLY A 297 -16.25 32.54 1.75
CA GLY A 297 -16.13 33.99 1.57
C GLY A 297 -16.85 34.46 0.31
N ALA A 298 -16.48 35.63 -0.22
CA ALA A 298 -17.15 36.24 -1.35
C ALA A 298 -17.13 35.39 -2.64
N GLY A 299 -16.06 34.61 -2.87
CA GLY A 299 -15.97 33.71 -4.02
C GLY A 299 -16.84 32.45 -3.89
N GLY A 300 -17.34 32.14 -2.70
CA GLY A 300 -18.10 30.94 -2.36
C GLY A 300 -17.29 29.98 -1.48
N ARG A 301 -17.87 28.80 -1.23
CA ARG A 301 -17.24 27.73 -0.45
C ARG A 301 -16.15 27.02 -1.26
N VAL A 302 -15.01 26.75 -0.64
CA VAL A 302 -13.96 25.87 -1.18
C VAL A 302 -13.56 24.83 -0.13
N VAL A 303 -13.39 23.59 -0.61
CA VAL A 303 -12.82 22.49 0.16
C VAL A 303 -11.33 22.42 -0.17
N VAL A 304 -10.52 22.42 0.88
CA VAL A 304 -9.06 22.25 0.81
C VAL A 304 -8.74 20.92 1.47
N SER A 305 -8.01 20.06 0.78
CA SER A 305 -7.65 18.73 1.29
C SER A 305 -6.18 18.70 1.70
N PHE A 306 -5.89 17.91 2.73
CA PHE A 306 -4.52 17.64 3.17
C PHE A 306 -4.12 16.22 2.77
N ALA A 307 -2.92 16.08 2.22
CA ALA A 307 -2.29 14.83 1.81
C ALA A 307 -0.87 14.74 2.41
N PHE A 308 -0.76 14.88 3.73
CA PHE A 308 0.52 14.80 4.43
C PHE A 308 1.13 13.40 4.33
N PRO A 309 2.47 13.28 4.38
CA PRO A 309 3.15 11.98 4.40
C PRO A 309 2.66 11.08 5.53
N MET A 310 2.65 9.78 5.28
CA MET A 310 2.26 8.76 6.24
C MET A 310 3.47 8.18 6.99
N ILE A 311 3.21 7.51 8.12
CA ILE A 311 4.24 7.01 9.05
C ILE A 311 5.28 6.08 8.41
N GLY A 312 4.87 5.28 7.41
CA GLY A 312 5.74 4.35 6.67
C GLY A 312 6.42 4.97 5.45
N ARG A 313 6.18 6.26 5.17
CA ARG A 313 6.81 7.01 4.08
C ARG A 313 6.95 8.51 4.45
N PRO A 314 7.75 8.84 5.48
CA PRO A 314 8.02 10.23 5.84
C PRO A 314 8.69 11.00 4.71
N SER A 315 8.47 12.32 4.68
CA SER A 315 9.25 13.21 3.84
C SER A 315 10.65 13.43 4.42
N ILE A 316 11.67 13.29 3.57
CA ILE A 316 13.07 13.56 3.94
C ILE A 316 13.48 14.94 3.45
N VAL A 317 13.85 15.80 4.40
CA VAL A 317 14.24 17.18 4.14
C VAL A 317 15.74 17.32 4.30
N THR A 318 16.39 17.90 3.29
CA THR A 318 17.86 18.06 3.23
C THR A 318 18.26 19.49 2.93
N GLY A 319 19.49 19.87 3.26
CA GLY A 319 19.99 21.22 3.02
C GLY A 319 19.38 22.29 3.93
N ASP A 320 19.11 23.47 3.38
CA ASP A 320 18.54 24.61 4.11
C ASP A 320 17.00 24.49 4.16
N PRO A 321 16.39 24.21 5.34
CA PRO A 321 14.96 23.97 5.44
C PRO A 321 14.10 25.18 5.05
N ALA A 322 14.67 26.40 5.10
CA ALA A 322 13.98 27.61 4.65
C ALA A 322 13.90 27.73 3.12
N LYS A 323 14.74 26.98 2.39
CA LYS A 323 14.81 26.96 0.92
C LYS A 323 14.38 25.63 0.31
N THR A 324 14.35 24.57 1.10
CA THR A 324 13.96 23.24 0.66
C THR A 324 12.47 23.02 0.87
N ARG A 325 11.83 22.33 -0.08
CA ARG A 325 10.43 21.93 0.01
C ARG A 325 10.26 20.87 1.11
N LEU A 326 9.23 21.00 1.95
CA LEU A 326 8.94 20.02 3.00
C LEU A 326 8.12 18.82 2.52
N PHE A 327 7.23 19.01 1.54
CA PHE A 327 6.26 18.02 1.10
C PHE A 327 6.10 18.03 -0.42
N GLU A 328 5.35 17.09 -1.00
CA GLU A 328 4.94 17.15 -2.41
C GLU A 328 4.02 18.35 -2.69
N ASP A 329 3.94 18.83 -3.94
CA ASP A 329 3.20 20.05 -4.31
C ASP A 329 1.69 19.98 -3.98
N SER A 330 1.13 18.78 -3.98
CA SER A 330 -0.28 18.49 -3.73
C SER A 330 -0.63 18.28 -2.26
N VAL A 331 0.32 18.50 -1.32
CA VAL A 331 0.11 18.26 0.12
C VAL A 331 -1.06 19.05 0.68
N ILE A 332 -1.28 20.27 0.21
CA ILE A 332 -2.47 21.08 0.47
C ILE A 332 -3.05 21.41 -0.89
N ASN A 333 -4.09 20.69 -1.28
CA ASN A 333 -4.70 20.81 -2.61
C ASN A 333 -6.10 21.39 -2.53
N PHE A 334 -6.47 22.16 -3.55
CA PHE A 334 -7.81 22.73 -3.66
C PHE A 334 -8.18 23.06 -5.11
N GLN A 335 -9.47 23.15 -5.36
CA GLN A 335 -10.00 23.73 -6.58
C GLN A 335 -10.42 25.17 -6.30
N SER A 336 -9.84 26.14 -7.01
CA SER A 336 -10.16 27.57 -6.84
C SER A 336 -11.63 27.87 -7.12
N GLY A 337 -12.25 27.07 -8.00
CA GLY A 337 -13.65 27.18 -8.39
C GLY A 337 -13.93 28.55 -9.02
N LYS A 338 -14.48 29.46 -8.22
CA LYS A 338 -14.94 30.78 -8.65
C LYS A 338 -14.13 31.91 -8.04
N TRP A 339 -13.16 31.57 -7.20
CA TRP A 339 -12.19 32.48 -6.64
C TRP A 339 -11.08 32.75 -7.67
N GLN A 340 -10.57 33.97 -7.68
CA GLN A 340 -9.25 34.24 -8.24
C GLN A 340 -8.18 33.76 -7.24
N LEU A 341 -7.05 33.24 -7.73
CA LEU A 341 -5.97 32.73 -6.88
C LEU A 341 -5.45 33.78 -5.89
N GLU A 342 -5.30 35.02 -6.36
CA GLU A 342 -4.92 36.20 -5.57
C GLU A 342 -5.85 36.47 -4.37
N GLN A 343 -7.06 35.90 -4.37
CA GLN A 343 -8.03 36.06 -3.29
C GLN A 343 -8.09 34.83 -2.38
N ILE A 344 -8.06 33.61 -2.95
CA ILE A 344 -8.21 32.39 -2.15
C ILE A 344 -6.91 31.92 -1.50
N VAL A 345 -5.76 32.13 -2.13
CA VAL A 345 -4.47 31.73 -1.56
C VAL A 345 -4.19 32.50 -0.26
N PRO A 346 -4.35 33.85 -0.18
CA PRO A 346 -4.23 34.56 1.08
C PRO A 346 -5.27 34.13 2.14
N LEU A 347 -6.49 33.78 1.73
CA LEU A 347 -7.50 33.26 2.65
C LEU A 347 -7.05 31.94 3.29
N ILE A 348 -6.51 31.02 2.48
CA ILE A 348 -5.96 29.73 2.96
C ILE A 348 -4.74 29.97 3.86
N GLN A 349 -3.82 30.83 3.45
CA GLN A 349 -2.65 31.21 4.25
C GLN A 349 -3.08 31.74 5.63
N ASN A 350 -4.03 32.68 5.68
CA ASN A 350 -4.56 33.23 6.93
C ASN A 350 -5.31 32.20 7.79
N ALA A 351 -6.00 31.25 7.15
CA ALA A 351 -6.70 30.18 7.85
C ALA A 351 -5.73 29.22 8.55
N LEU A 352 -4.57 28.96 7.95
CA LEU A 352 -3.57 28.00 8.46
C LEU A 352 -2.44 28.65 9.26
N ALA A 353 -2.18 29.94 9.07
CA ALA A 353 -1.09 30.68 9.72
C ALA A 353 -1.19 30.56 11.24
N GLY A 354 -0.09 30.10 11.86
CA GLY A 354 -0.01 29.87 13.30
C GLY A 354 -0.83 28.69 13.82
N ARG A 355 -1.56 27.97 12.96
CA ARG A 355 -2.34 26.77 13.32
C ARG A 355 -1.67 25.50 12.83
N LEU A 356 -1.13 25.48 11.61
CA LEU A 356 -0.40 24.32 11.10
C LEU A 356 1.07 24.39 11.56
N VAL A 357 1.53 23.34 12.23
CA VAL A 357 2.84 23.29 12.88
C VAL A 357 3.50 21.92 12.72
N LEU A 358 4.82 21.88 12.88
CA LEU A 358 5.57 20.66 13.12
C LEU A 358 5.82 20.48 14.62
N VAL A 359 5.68 19.27 15.13
CA VAL A 359 5.94 18.93 16.53
C VAL A 359 7.02 17.86 16.56
N PRO A 360 8.19 18.12 17.17
CA PRO A 360 9.20 17.07 17.38
C PRO A 360 8.60 15.81 18.04
N THR A 361 8.93 14.65 17.48
CA THR A 361 8.52 13.34 17.99
C THR A 361 9.27 13.04 19.31
N GLY A 362 8.57 12.52 20.32
CA GLY A 362 9.12 12.10 21.62
C GLY A 362 9.60 13.23 22.56
N GLN A 363 8.83 13.51 23.63
CA GLN A 363 8.99 14.53 24.69
C GLN A 363 8.20 15.84 24.46
N PRO A 364 7.86 16.66 25.50
CA PRO A 364 7.08 17.87 25.29
C PRO A 364 7.80 18.81 24.34
N ALA A 365 7.24 18.95 23.15
CA ALA A 365 7.93 19.54 22.03
C ALA A 365 7.34 20.92 21.72
N ILE A 366 8.22 21.91 21.61
CA ILE A 366 7.84 23.26 21.21
C ILE A 366 7.44 23.20 19.73
N PRO A 367 6.19 23.54 19.38
CA PRO A 367 5.74 23.51 18.00
C PRO A 367 6.55 24.48 17.14
N VAL A 368 6.94 24.04 15.95
CA VAL A 368 7.60 24.85 14.93
C VAL A 368 6.54 25.27 13.91
N PRO A 369 6.19 26.56 13.81
CA PRO A 369 5.17 27.00 12.86
C PRO A 369 5.56 26.72 11.42
N LEU A 370 4.63 26.15 10.65
CA LEU A 370 4.79 26.00 9.21
C LEU A 370 4.49 27.32 8.50
N ILE A 371 5.26 27.60 7.46
CA ILE A 371 5.09 28.76 6.60
C ILE A 371 4.29 28.31 5.39
N ILE A 372 3.11 28.90 5.22
CA ILE A 372 2.20 28.62 4.11
C ILE A 372 2.53 29.61 2.98
N GLY A 373 3.18 29.08 1.94
CA GLY A 373 3.74 29.82 0.82
C GLY A 373 2.73 30.08 -0.31
N PRO A 374 3.21 30.46 -1.50
CA PRO A 374 2.35 30.71 -2.66
C PRO A 374 1.73 29.41 -3.20
N GLU A 375 0.79 29.57 -4.13
CA GLU A 375 0.24 28.45 -4.88
C GLU A 375 1.31 27.73 -5.71
N THR A 376 1.11 26.44 -5.85
CA THR A 376 1.81 25.59 -6.81
C THR A 376 0.78 25.00 -7.77
N ILE A 377 1.24 24.47 -8.89
CA ILE A 377 0.40 23.72 -9.82
C ILE A 377 1.00 22.33 -9.90
N ASP A 378 0.19 21.32 -9.61
CA ASP A 378 0.62 19.94 -9.74
C ASP A 378 0.55 19.43 -11.19
N GLN A 379 1.04 18.22 -11.43
CA GLN A 379 1.07 17.61 -12.75
C GLN A 379 -0.34 17.34 -13.33
N SER A 380 -1.37 17.27 -12.48
CA SER A 380 -2.79 17.16 -12.87
C SER A 380 -3.45 18.49 -13.22
N GLY A 381 -2.77 19.61 -12.95
CA GLY A 381 -3.25 20.96 -13.15
C GLY A 381 -4.14 21.47 -12.01
N ASP A 382 -4.16 20.78 -10.86
CA ASP A 382 -4.83 21.25 -9.65
C ASP A 382 -3.90 22.20 -8.85
N TYR A 383 -4.50 23.08 -8.04
CA TYR A 383 -3.74 24.05 -7.26
C TYR A 383 -3.28 23.43 -5.94
N GLY A 384 -1.97 23.50 -5.72
CA GLY A 384 -1.31 23.15 -4.47
C GLY A 384 -0.87 24.40 -3.69
N ILE A 385 -0.31 24.19 -2.51
CA ILE A 385 0.32 25.26 -1.73
C ILE A 385 1.68 24.81 -1.26
N MET A 386 2.70 25.64 -1.52
CA MET A 386 4.04 25.40 -1.03
C MET A 386 4.08 25.52 0.49
N VAL A 387 4.67 24.54 1.17
CA VAL A 387 4.86 24.57 2.63
C VAL A 387 6.35 24.51 2.95
N THR A 388 6.81 25.46 3.76
CA THR A 388 8.20 25.57 4.22
C THR A 388 8.26 25.79 5.73
N VAL A 389 9.47 25.84 6.27
CA VAL A 389 9.72 26.11 7.70
C VAL A 389 11.01 26.91 7.85
N SER A 390 11.09 27.75 8.88
CA SER A 390 12.28 28.58 9.10
C SER A 390 13.52 27.77 9.53
N THR A 391 13.32 26.76 10.36
CA THR A 391 14.42 25.95 10.91
C THR A 391 13.92 24.57 11.33
N LEU A 392 14.82 23.59 11.28
CA LEU A 392 14.61 22.24 11.77
C LEU A 392 15.85 21.82 12.55
N GLN A 393 15.64 21.06 13.62
CA GLN A 393 16.70 20.41 14.39
C GLN A 393 17.27 19.22 13.62
N GLU A 394 18.60 19.12 13.59
CA GLU A 394 19.33 18.04 12.92
C GLU A 394 18.96 16.69 13.53
N ARG A 395 18.74 15.67 12.67
CA ARG A 395 18.36 14.31 13.07
C ARG A 395 17.08 14.27 13.92
N GLN A 396 16.06 14.98 13.49
CA GLN A 396 14.78 15.05 14.19
C GLN A 396 13.62 14.63 13.29
N LEU A 397 12.78 13.74 13.82
CA LEU A 397 11.49 13.34 13.27
C LEU A 397 10.37 14.24 13.82
N TYR A 398 9.44 14.64 12.97
CA TYR A 398 8.34 15.55 13.30
C TYR A 398 6.98 15.01 12.88
N ASP A 399 5.99 15.28 13.71
CA ASP A 399 4.57 15.16 13.41
C ASP A 399 4.07 16.46 12.78
N VAL A 400 3.10 16.39 11.86
CA VAL A 400 2.27 17.54 11.51
C VAL A 400 1.11 17.62 12.49
N ALA A 401 0.91 18.79 13.08
CA ALA A 401 -0.18 19.05 13.99
C ALA A 401 -0.94 20.33 13.63
N ILE A 402 -2.18 20.39 14.08
CA ILE A 402 -3.01 21.58 14.09
C ILE A 402 -3.13 22.07 15.53
N ILE A 403 -2.89 23.36 15.74
CA ILE A 403 -3.15 24.07 17.00
C ILE A 403 -4.31 25.03 16.77
N ALA A 404 -5.42 24.83 17.48
CA ALA A 404 -6.55 25.74 17.49
C ALA A 404 -7.37 25.55 18.77
N ASP A 405 -8.08 26.60 19.19
CA ASP A 405 -8.98 26.57 20.35
C ASP A 405 -8.32 26.05 21.65
N GLY A 406 -7.00 26.28 21.81
CA GLY A 406 -6.21 25.82 22.96
C GLY A 406 -5.82 24.34 22.94
N ASN A 407 -6.20 23.61 21.89
CA ASN A 407 -5.88 22.19 21.69
C ASN A 407 -4.82 22.01 20.61
N GLN A 408 -4.12 20.87 20.67
CA GLN A 408 -3.16 20.42 19.66
C GLN A 408 -3.57 19.02 19.17
N TRP A 409 -3.86 18.90 17.88
CA TRP A 409 -4.21 17.62 17.25
C TRP A 409 -3.09 17.20 16.31
N ARG A 410 -2.47 16.04 16.57
CA ARG A 410 -1.51 15.43 15.64
C ARG A 410 -2.30 14.78 14.49
N ILE A 411 -2.15 15.31 13.28
CA ILE A 411 -2.93 14.86 12.11
C ILE A 411 -2.13 13.98 11.17
N ALA A 412 -0.79 14.08 11.19
CA ALA A 412 0.10 13.17 10.47
C ALA A 412 1.35 12.92 11.31
N PRO A 413 1.40 11.83 12.08
CA PRO A 413 2.59 11.51 12.86
C PRO A 413 3.73 11.03 11.97
N HIS A 414 4.96 11.28 12.40
CA HIS A 414 6.20 10.83 11.74
C HIS A 414 6.23 11.24 10.27
N ALA A 415 5.87 12.48 9.97
CA ALA A 415 5.64 12.96 8.62
C ALA A 415 6.88 13.59 7.97
N VAL A 416 7.79 14.15 8.77
CA VAL A 416 8.98 14.86 8.28
C VAL A 416 10.20 14.46 9.09
N TYR A 417 11.29 14.07 8.43
CA TYR A 417 12.59 13.91 9.05
C TYR A 417 13.60 14.87 8.42
N TYR A 418 14.36 15.58 9.25
CA TYR A 418 15.37 16.52 8.79
C TYR A 418 16.79 16.03 9.10
N ARG A 419 17.61 16.05 8.06
CA ARG A 419 19.06 15.90 8.16
C ARG A 419 19.70 16.76 7.08
N ARG A 420 20.65 17.63 7.46
CA ARG A 420 21.24 18.60 6.53
C ARG A 420 22.00 17.93 5.39
N THR A 421 22.82 16.93 5.71
CA THR A 421 23.64 16.18 4.75
C THR A 421 23.57 14.68 4.99
N TRP A 422 23.70 13.89 3.94
CA TRP A 422 23.63 12.44 3.97
C TRP A 422 24.98 11.77 3.67
N THR A 423 26.08 12.36 4.12
CA THR A 423 27.44 11.81 3.88
C THR A 423 27.80 10.68 4.84
N ASP A 424 27.33 10.78 6.08
CA ASP A 424 27.60 9.84 7.16
C ASP A 424 26.26 9.55 7.85
N PHE A 425 25.79 8.32 7.83
CA PHE A 425 24.47 7.96 8.39
C PHE A 425 24.33 6.45 8.60
N GLY A 426 23.37 6.07 9.44
CA GLY A 426 23.03 4.66 9.70
C GLY A 426 21.70 4.24 9.10
N ILE A 427 21.65 3.05 8.52
CA ILE A 427 20.44 2.40 8.01
C ILE A 427 20.22 1.10 8.77
N ALA A 428 19.05 0.90 9.37
CA ALA A 428 18.62 -0.42 9.81
C ALA A 428 17.80 -1.10 8.72
N HIS A 429 18.05 -2.38 8.45
CA HIS A 429 17.14 -3.22 7.68
C HIS A 429 16.48 -4.23 8.61
N ILE A 430 15.16 -4.14 8.76
CA ILE A 430 14.32 -5.10 9.49
C ILE A 430 13.35 -5.75 8.51
N THR A 431 12.95 -6.98 8.80
CA THR A 431 12.05 -7.74 7.92
C THR A 431 11.28 -8.80 8.70
N ASP A 432 10.19 -9.30 8.13
CA ASP A 432 9.30 -10.33 8.68
C ASP A 432 8.98 -10.09 10.16
N ILE A 433 8.28 -8.98 10.43
CA ILE A 433 7.94 -8.52 11.77
C ILE A 433 6.72 -9.30 12.33
N HIS A 434 5.73 -9.61 11.47
CA HIS A 434 4.50 -10.35 11.76
C HIS A 434 3.79 -9.92 13.06
N VAL A 435 3.60 -8.63 13.28
CA VAL A 435 2.78 -8.22 14.42
C VAL A 435 1.33 -8.66 14.22
N ALA A 436 0.69 -9.11 15.30
CA ALA A 436 -0.74 -9.38 15.32
C ALA A 436 -1.31 -9.17 16.72
N ARG A 437 -2.48 -8.54 16.81
CA ARG A 437 -3.11 -8.14 18.08
C ARG A 437 -3.33 -9.34 19.01
N ARG A 438 -3.73 -10.51 18.49
CA ARG A 438 -3.99 -11.71 19.31
C ARG A 438 -2.76 -12.23 20.06
N ILE A 439 -1.54 -11.96 19.59
CA ILE A 439 -0.32 -12.56 20.16
C ILE A 439 -0.11 -12.13 21.61
N ASP A 440 -0.46 -10.88 21.95
CA ASP A 440 -0.41 -10.37 23.32
C ASP A 440 -1.33 -11.16 24.28
N GLN A 441 -2.31 -11.92 23.77
CA GLN A 441 -3.19 -12.75 24.59
C GLN A 441 -2.68 -14.18 24.81
N PHE A 442 -1.73 -14.65 24.01
CA PHE A 442 -1.36 -16.07 23.96
C PHE A 442 -0.83 -16.58 25.30
N ARG A 443 0.11 -15.85 25.93
CA ARG A 443 0.67 -16.24 27.23
C ARG A 443 -0.40 -16.34 28.31
N LYS A 444 -1.35 -15.40 28.35
CA LYS A 444 -2.49 -15.42 29.27
C LYS A 444 -3.36 -16.66 29.02
N LEU A 445 -3.71 -16.94 27.77
CA LEU A 445 -4.55 -18.09 27.40
C LEU A 445 -3.87 -19.44 27.71
N LEU A 446 -2.56 -19.55 27.46
CA LEU A 446 -1.75 -20.73 27.82
C LEU A 446 -1.72 -20.93 29.33
N SER A 447 -1.48 -19.86 30.10
CA SER A 447 -1.46 -19.90 31.57
C SER A 447 -2.82 -20.34 32.13
N GLN A 448 -3.91 -19.77 31.62
CA GLN A 448 -5.29 -20.17 31.96
C GLN A 448 -5.62 -21.62 31.55
N ALA A 449 -4.86 -22.19 30.61
CA ALA A 449 -4.97 -23.58 30.20
C ALA A 449 -4.08 -24.55 30.99
N GLY A 450 -3.38 -24.08 32.03
CA GLY A 450 -2.44 -24.89 32.80
C GLY A 450 -1.13 -25.18 32.06
N ARG A 451 -0.80 -24.41 31.01
CA ARG A 451 0.42 -24.54 30.20
C ARG A 451 1.45 -23.46 30.56
N ALA A 452 1.79 -23.35 31.84
CA ALA A 452 2.68 -22.29 32.35
C ALA A 452 4.08 -22.31 31.72
N GLU A 453 4.67 -23.49 31.53
CA GLU A 453 5.98 -23.62 30.85
C GLU A 453 5.91 -23.14 29.39
N ALA A 454 4.82 -23.45 28.68
CA ALA A 454 4.61 -22.97 27.32
C ALA A 454 4.48 -21.44 27.27
N ALA A 455 3.73 -20.85 28.22
CA ALA A 455 3.60 -19.40 28.33
C ALA A 455 4.96 -18.72 28.60
N GLN A 456 5.84 -19.34 29.39
CA GLN A 456 7.17 -18.79 29.69
C GLN A 456 8.14 -18.87 28.51
N ARG A 457 8.14 -19.97 27.75
CA ARG A 457 9.09 -20.15 26.61
C ARG A 457 8.64 -19.46 25.32
N MET A 458 7.36 -19.14 25.18
CA MET A 458 6.79 -18.59 23.95
C MET A 458 7.42 -17.25 23.57
N TYR A 459 7.73 -17.09 22.29
CA TYR A 459 8.14 -15.80 21.72
C TYR A 459 6.91 -14.93 21.41
N ASN A 460 6.92 -13.69 21.90
CA ASN A 460 5.96 -12.66 21.52
C ASN A 460 6.64 -11.67 20.57
N TRP A 461 6.33 -11.75 19.28
CA TRP A 461 6.92 -10.87 18.27
C TRP A 461 6.49 -9.41 18.44
N ASN A 462 5.30 -9.15 19.00
CA ASN A 462 4.89 -7.78 19.32
C ASN A 462 5.87 -7.16 20.34
N ASP A 463 6.28 -7.93 21.36
CA ASP A 463 7.28 -7.50 22.33
C ASP A 463 8.67 -7.36 21.72
N ARG A 464 9.01 -8.20 20.73
CA ARG A 464 10.27 -8.03 19.97
C ARG A 464 10.30 -6.72 19.20
N PHE A 465 9.19 -6.33 18.57
CA PHE A 465 9.09 -5.04 17.90
C PHE A 465 9.14 -3.88 18.90
N ARG A 466 8.44 -3.96 20.05
CA ARG A 466 8.55 -2.96 21.13
C ARG A 466 9.99 -2.81 21.64
N GLY A 467 10.68 -3.94 21.82
CA GLY A 467 12.09 -3.97 22.19
C GLY A 467 13.01 -3.39 21.12
N PHE A 468 12.75 -3.68 19.84
CA PHE A 468 13.45 -3.07 18.72
C PHE A 468 13.27 -1.55 18.71
N VAL A 469 12.05 -1.03 18.92
CA VAL A 469 11.79 0.42 19.00
C VAL A 469 12.67 1.07 20.07
N ARG A 470 12.71 0.52 21.28
CA ARG A 470 13.61 0.99 22.35
C ARG A 470 15.07 1.00 21.90
N TYR A 471 15.52 -0.08 21.29
CA TYR A 471 16.92 -0.18 20.87
C TYR A 471 17.25 0.75 19.70
N ALA A 472 16.34 0.92 18.74
CA ALA A 472 16.46 1.85 17.62
C ALA A 472 16.54 3.31 18.12
N ASN A 473 15.74 3.67 19.13
CA ASN A 473 15.82 4.97 19.80
C ASN A 473 17.20 5.19 20.45
N TYR A 474 17.75 4.16 21.12
CA TYR A 474 19.12 4.22 21.64
C TYR A 474 20.16 4.42 20.53
N LEU A 475 20.12 3.62 19.45
CA LEU A 475 21.03 3.75 18.31
C LEU A 475 20.95 5.15 17.67
N HIS A 476 19.74 5.69 17.56
CA HIS A 476 19.52 7.04 17.07
C HIS A 476 20.13 8.09 18.01
N GLY A 477 19.90 7.95 19.32
CA GLY A 477 20.47 8.85 20.33
C GLY A 477 22.01 8.94 20.29
N ILE A 478 22.69 7.83 19.97
CA ILE A 478 24.17 7.79 19.88
C ILE A 478 24.73 8.14 18.49
N GLY A 479 23.89 8.38 17.48
CA GLY A 479 24.38 8.68 16.13
C GLY A 479 24.55 7.49 15.19
N ALA A 480 24.22 6.28 15.62
CA ALA A 480 24.46 5.05 14.86
C ALA A 480 23.32 4.69 13.88
N LEU A 481 22.14 5.31 14.02
CA LEU A 481 20.95 5.04 13.21
C LEU A 481 20.23 6.34 12.83
N ASP A 482 19.81 6.44 11.56
CA ASP A 482 19.09 7.59 11.02
C ASP A 482 17.81 7.21 10.28
N VAL A 483 17.77 6.03 9.64
CA VAL A 483 16.59 5.55 8.91
C VAL A 483 16.43 4.04 9.08
N ILE A 484 15.19 3.55 9.05
CA ILE A 484 14.85 2.13 9.07
C ILE A 484 14.20 1.77 7.73
N LEU A 485 14.64 0.67 7.12
CA LEU A 485 13.98 0.00 6.00
C LEU A 485 13.30 -1.24 6.57
N ALA A 486 11.98 -1.26 6.56
CA ALA A 486 11.14 -2.39 6.93
C ALA A 486 10.58 -3.01 5.65
N THR A 487 11.10 -4.18 5.31
CA THR A 487 10.67 -4.91 4.12
C THR A 487 9.87 -6.13 4.54
N GLY A 488 8.75 -6.40 3.88
CA GLY A 488 8.04 -7.65 4.10
C GLY A 488 7.09 -7.66 5.25
N ASP A 489 6.62 -8.87 5.60
CA ASP A 489 5.48 -9.16 6.46
C ASP A 489 5.47 -8.31 7.74
N LEU A 490 4.86 -7.13 7.65
CA LEU A 490 4.85 -6.13 8.72
C LEU A 490 3.90 -6.61 9.82
N TYR A 491 2.71 -7.03 9.39
CA TYR A 491 1.70 -7.70 10.18
C TYR A 491 1.33 -9.05 9.55
N ASP A 492 0.89 -9.99 10.36
CA ASP A 492 0.73 -11.39 9.92
C ASP A 492 -0.51 -11.62 9.01
N TYR A 493 -1.51 -10.75 9.12
CA TYR A 493 -2.75 -10.69 8.34
C TYR A 493 -3.54 -9.43 8.74
N ILE A 494 -4.53 -9.03 7.95
CA ILE A 494 -5.23 -7.74 8.11
C ILE A 494 -6.18 -7.74 9.32
N TYR A 495 -7.17 -8.63 9.39
CA TYR A 495 -8.27 -8.54 10.37
C TYR A 495 -8.30 -9.74 11.32
N GLU A 496 -8.46 -9.48 12.61
CA GLU A 496 -8.90 -10.48 13.58
C GLU A 496 -10.39 -10.81 13.39
N ASP A 497 -10.85 -11.95 13.90
CA ASP A 497 -12.25 -12.38 13.77
C ASP A 497 -13.26 -11.40 14.43
N ASP A 498 -12.81 -10.58 15.39
CA ASP A 498 -13.59 -9.57 16.11
C ASP A 498 -13.37 -8.13 15.64
N ASP A 499 -12.58 -7.91 14.57
CA ASP A 499 -12.35 -6.56 14.02
C ASP A 499 -13.54 -6.06 13.17
N ASP A 500 -13.66 -4.74 13.05
CA ASP A 500 -14.50 -4.10 12.04
C ASP A 500 -13.91 -4.39 10.64
N PRO A 501 -14.64 -5.07 9.72
CA PRO A 501 -14.16 -5.37 8.37
C PRO A 501 -13.86 -4.14 7.49
N ILE A 502 -14.26 -2.94 7.95
CA ILE A 502 -13.99 -1.64 7.30
C ILE A 502 -12.89 -0.86 8.06
N GLY A 503 -12.44 -1.37 9.21
CA GLY A 503 -11.40 -0.78 10.05
C GLY A 503 -9.98 -1.02 9.54
N GLY A 504 -8.98 -0.74 10.39
CA GLY A 504 -7.56 -0.89 10.03
C GLY A 504 -6.88 -2.17 10.53
N GLY A 505 -7.57 -2.99 11.33
CA GLY A 505 -7.08 -4.27 11.85
C GLY A 505 -5.64 -4.21 12.39
N ASN A 506 -4.81 -5.17 11.99
CA ASN A 506 -3.42 -5.22 12.39
C ASN A 506 -2.53 -4.14 11.76
N ALA A 507 -2.91 -3.54 10.63
CA ALA A 507 -2.18 -2.38 10.10
C ALA A 507 -2.31 -1.17 11.05
N GLU A 508 -3.50 -0.93 11.59
CA GLU A 508 -3.71 0.09 12.63
C GLU A 508 -3.03 -0.30 13.95
N PHE A 509 -3.05 -1.58 14.32
CA PHE A 509 -2.31 -2.06 15.49
C PHE A 509 -0.81 -1.82 15.35
N PHE A 510 -0.21 -2.11 14.19
CA PHE A 510 1.20 -1.85 13.92
C PHE A 510 1.52 -0.36 14.01
N ARG A 511 0.66 0.49 13.44
CA ARG A 511 0.75 1.95 13.63
C ARG A 511 0.75 2.33 15.11
N LYS A 512 -0.10 1.72 15.94
CA LYS A 512 -0.13 1.98 17.40
C LYS A 512 1.15 1.51 18.11
N LEU A 513 1.77 0.42 17.67
CA LEU A 513 3.06 -0.02 18.20
C LEU A 513 4.16 1.01 17.92
N ILE A 514 4.24 1.52 16.69
CA ILE A 514 5.25 2.54 16.30
C ILE A 514 5.07 3.83 17.10
N LEU A 515 3.82 4.23 17.35
CA LEU A 515 3.50 5.43 18.12
C LEU A 515 3.64 5.27 19.64
N GLY A 516 4.04 4.09 20.13
CA GLY A 516 4.12 3.81 21.57
C GLY A 516 2.75 3.80 22.26
N GLN A 517 1.67 3.49 21.53
CA GLN A 517 0.28 3.55 22.01
C GLN A 517 -0.34 2.15 22.29
N ALA A 518 0.42 1.08 22.07
CA ALA A 518 0.00 -0.30 22.30
C ALA A 518 0.93 -1.02 23.29
N PRO A 519 0.81 -0.77 24.61
CA PRO A 519 1.56 -1.51 25.63
C PRO A 519 1.17 -2.98 25.65
N GLY A 520 2.16 -3.86 25.77
CA GLY A 520 1.96 -5.30 25.92
C GLY A 520 1.82 -5.70 27.39
N PRO A 521 1.28 -6.89 27.69
CA PRO A 521 1.19 -7.38 29.07
C PRO A 521 2.56 -7.56 29.74
N ASP A 522 3.57 -7.95 28.96
CA ASP A 522 4.94 -8.19 29.43
C ASP A 522 5.91 -7.05 29.06
N PHE A 523 5.42 -6.05 28.31
CA PHE A 523 6.17 -4.86 27.91
C PHE A 523 5.30 -3.60 28.06
N PRO A 524 4.97 -3.20 29.30
CA PRO A 524 4.06 -2.08 29.56
C PRO A 524 4.70 -0.70 29.32
N ASP A 525 6.02 -0.61 29.47
CA ASP A 525 6.82 0.61 29.28
C ASP A 525 7.24 0.73 27.81
N VAL A 526 6.30 1.12 26.96
CA VAL A 526 6.51 1.30 25.51
C VAL A 526 7.03 2.69 25.18
N GLU A 527 7.82 2.77 24.11
CA GLU A 527 8.37 4.01 23.58
C GLU A 527 7.76 4.29 22.20
N GLU A 528 7.58 5.57 21.88
CA GLU A 528 7.34 6.02 20.51
C GLU A 528 8.66 5.93 19.72
N LEU A 529 8.62 5.42 18.49
CA LEU A 529 9.78 5.36 17.62
C LEU A 529 10.22 6.76 17.19
N LEU A 530 11.50 7.08 17.36
CA LEU A 530 12.07 8.40 17.06
C LEU A 530 12.77 8.45 15.69
N VAL A 531 12.82 7.32 14.99
CA VAL A 531 13.54 7.12 13.73
C VAL A 531 12.54 6.96 12.59
N PRO A 532 12.69 7.65 11.46
CA PRO A 532 11.84 7.42 10.29
C PRO A 532 11.96 5.97 9.81
N ILE A 533 10.81 5.36 9.53
CA ILE A 533 10.69 3.99 9.05
C ILE A 533 10.03 3.99 7.65
N PHE A 534 10.70 3.35 6.70
CA PHE A 534 10.20 3.14 5.34
C PHE A 534 9.69 1.72 5.21
N MET A 535 8.42 1.56 4.86
CA MET A 535 7.73 0.27 4.81
C MET A 535 7.40 -0.15 3.39
N VAL A 536 7.48 -1.45 3.13
CA VAL A 536 6.81 -2.13 2.00
C VAL A 536 6.13 -3.38 2.53
N PRO A 537 4.93 -3.72 2.04
CA PRO A 537 4.24 -4.91 2.51
C PRO A 537 4.92 -6.19 2.04
N GLY A 538 4.70 -7.27 2.76
CA GLY A 538 4.97 -8.64 2.35
C GLY A 538 3.69 -9.40 2.01
N ASN A 539 3.84 -10.65 1.58
CA ASN A 539 2.72 -11.50 1.16
C ASN A 539 1.69 -11.72 2.29
N HIS A 540 2.11 -11.74 3.56
CA HIS A 540 1.18 -11.84 4.69
C HIS A 540 0.34 -10.57 4.89
N ASP A 541 0.86 -9.40 4.56
CA ASP A 541 0.14 -8.13 4.72
C ASP A 541 -1.09 -8.01 3.79
N TYR A 542 -1.15 -8.86 2.76
CA TYR A 542 -2.29 -9.01 1.86
C TYR A 542 -3.38 -9.93 2.43
N ARG A 543 -3.04 -10.84 3.34
CA ARG A 543 -3.96 -11.90 3.79
C ARG A 543 -4.98 -11.32 4.76
N LYS A 544 -6.26 -11.60 4.55
CA LYS A 544 -7.34 -10.94 5.31
C LYS A 544 -7.53 -11.51 6.70
N HIS A 545 -7.33 -12.82 6.90
CA HIS A 545 -7.82 -13.54 8.08
C HIS A 545 -6.68 -14.25 8.84
N PRO A 546 -6.86 -14.51 10.14
CA PRO A 546 -5.90 -15.23 10.95
C PRO A 546 -5.67 -16.66 10.49
N TYR A 547 -4.42 -17.10 10.60
CA TYR A 547 -4.08 -18.51 10.51
C TYR A 547 -4.45 -19.26 11.79
N LYS A 548 -4.92 -20.51 11.59
CA LYS A 548 -4.95 -21.48 12.68
C LYS A 548 -3.53 -21.97 12.94
N LEU A 549 -3.18 -22.06 14.22
CA LEU A 549 -1.88 -22.56 14.68
C LEU A 549 -1.63 -24.00 14.25
N ILE A 550 -2.69 -24.82 14.19
CA ILE A 550 -2.66 -26.20 13.73
C ILE A 550 -4.06 -26.60 13.28
N PHE A 551 -4.18 -27.23 12.12
CA PHE A 551 -5.46 -27.70 11.60
C PHE A 551 -5.30 -28.87 10.63
N ASP A 552 -6.40 -29.59 10.45
CA ASP A 552 -6.54 -30.71 9.53
C ASP A 552 -7.44 -30.27 8.36
N ILE A 553 -7.08 -30.70 7.15
CA ILE A 553 -7.91 -30.58 5.95
C ILE A 553 -8.37 -32.00 5.59
N HIS A 554 -9.69 -32.24 5.68
CA HIS A 554 -10.27 -33.51 5.29
C HIS A 554 -10.68 -33.52 3.81
N PHE A 555 -10.30 -34.58 3.09
CA PHE A 555 -10.66 -34.81 1.68
C PHE A 555 -11.81 -35.82 1.50
N GLY A 556 -12.42 -36.24 2.61
CA GLY A 556 -13.39 -37.33 2.69
C GLY A 556 -14.67 -37.06 1.89
N GLY A 557 -14.93 -37.92 0.89
CA GLY A 557 -16.07 -37.83 -0.04
C GLY A 557 -15.65 -37.74 -1.51
N THR A 558 -14.37 -37.48 -1.79
CA THR A 558 -13.84 -37.53 -3.15
C THR A 558 -13.41 -38.95 -3.52
N ALA A 559 -13.58 -39.34 -4.78
CA ALA A 559 -13.18 -40.66 -5.30
C ALA A 559 -11.68 -40.98 -5.09
N LEU A 560 -10.89 -39.95 -4.77
CA LEU A 560 -9.45 -39.94 -4.74
C LEU A 560 -8.86 -40.14 -3.33
N GLY A 561 -9.50 -39.60 -2.28
CA GLY A 561 -9.16 -39.94 -0.88
C GLY A 561 -9.30 -41.44 -0.61
N MET A 562 -10.34 -42.07 -1.18
CA MET A 562 -10.53 -43.52 -1.15
C MET A 562 -9.47 -44.30 -1.94
N HIS A 563 -8.94 -43.74 -3.05
CA HIS A 563 -7.98 -44.43 -3.90
C HIS A 563 -6.54 -44.42 -3.33
N LEU A 564 -6.20 -43.42 -2.51
CA LEU A 564 -4.84 -43.22 -1.98
C LEU A 564 -4.68 -43.54 -0.49
N GLY A 565 -5.76 -43.88 0.20
CA GLY A 565 -5.74 -44.20 1.63
C GLY A 565 -5.33 -43.01 2.52
N ILE A 566 -5.62 -41.78 2.08
CA ILE A 566 -5.30 -40.54 2.80
C ILE A 566 -6.57 -39.71 2.89
N ASP A 567 -7.11 -39.60 4.10
CA ASP A 567 -8.34 -38.84 4.36
C ASP A 567 -8.08 -37.44 4.94
N ILE A 568 -6.85 -37.16 5.42
CA ILE A 568 -6.50 -35.96 6.20
C ILE A 568 -5.07 -35.48 5.91
N GLU A 569 -4.89 -34.19 5.63
CA GLU A 569 -3.59 -33.49 5.66
C GLU A 569 -3.53 -32.50 6.82
N ARG A 570 -2.41 -32.43 7.52
CA ARG A 570 -2.23 -31.58 8.72
C ARG A 570 -1.26 -30.44 8.44
N ILE A 571 -1.70 -29.22 8.70
CA ILE A 571 -0.92 -27.99 8.57
C ILE A 571 -0.56 -27.46 9.96
N THR A 572 0.67 -26.96 10.12
CA THR A 572 1.22 -26.49 11.40
C THR A 572 1.91 -25.14 11.26
N ASN A 573 1.43 -24.13 11.99
CA ASN A 573 1.89 -22.73 11.96
C ASN A 573 2.26 -22.22 13.37
N PHE A 574 2.87 -23.08 14.20
CA PHE A 574 3.12 -22.76 15.62
C PHE A 574 4.60 -22.82 16.04
N SER A 575 5.47 -23.39 15.21
CA SER A 575 6.88 -23.63 15.53
C SER A 575 7.64 -22.34 15.80
N GLY A 576 7.33 -21.28 15.04
CA GLY A 576 7.87 -19.95 15.27
C GLY A 576 7.68 -19.53 16.72
N TYR A 577 6.46 -19.61 17.25
CA TYR A 577 6.12 -19.14 18.60
C TYR A 577 6.83 -19.90 19.73
N HIS A 578 7.66 -20.90 19.43
CA HIS A 578 8.31 -21.79 20.39
C HIS A 578 7.29 -22.61 21.21
N LEU A 579 6.19 -22.97 20.55
CA LEU A 579 5.16 -23.83 21.11
C LEU A 579 5.40 -25.29 20.71
N LEU A 580 5.06 -26.21 21.60
CA LEU A 580 4.96 -27.61 21.22
C LEU A 580 3.59 -27.86 20.60
N ARG A 581 3.49 -28.94 19.82
CA ARG A 581 2.25 -29.33 19.15
C ARG A 581 1.04 -29.36 20.09
N GLN A 582 1.21 -29.90 21.30
CA GLN A 582 0.12 -30.00 22.27
C GLN A 582 -0.32 -28.63 22.82
N ASP A 583 0.61 -27.69 22.97
CA ASP A 583 0.29 -26.33 23.41
C ASP A 583 -0.44 -25.58 22.30
N ALA A 584 0.00 -25.73 21.05
CA ALA A 584 -0.63 -25.13 19.88
C ALA A 584 -2.07 -25.60 19.69
N ILE A 585 -2.35 -26.90 19.91
CA ILE A 585 -3.72 -27.44 19.89
C ILE A 585 -4.58 -26.77 20.97
N VAL A 586 -4.07 -26.66 22.19
CA VAL A 586 -4.80 -26.09 23.32
C VAL A 586 -5.06 -24.60 23.11
N LEU A 587 -4.05 -23.85 22.69
CA LEU A 587 -4.14 -22.43 22.42
C LEU A 587 -5.06 -22.14 21.22
N GLY A 588 -4.90 -22.87 20.12
CA GLY A 588 -5.73 -22.73 18.92
C GLY A 588 -7.21 -22.97 19.22
N ASN A 589 -7.55 -24.05 19.92
CA ASN A 589 -8.93 -24.33 20.30
C ASN A 589 -9.53 -23.22 21.19
N ARG A 590 -8.75 -22.62 22.09
CA ARG A 590 -9.21 -21.49 22.92
C ARG A 590 -9.44 -20.22 22.12
N LEU A 591 -8.57 -19.93 21.15
CA LEU A 591 -8.73 -18.79 20.24
C LEU A 591 -9.98 -18.96 19.38
N ASP A 592 -10.32 -20.20 19.01
CA ASP A 592 -11.57 -20.56 18.31
C ASP A 592 -12.82 -20.57 19.22
N GLY A 593 -12.71 -20.12 20.47
CA GLY A 593 -13.83 -20.07 21.43
C GLY A 593 -14.24 -21.41 22.05
N ARG A 594 -13.52 -22.51 21.77
CA ARG A 594 -13.78 -23.83 22.40
C ARG A 594 -13.26 -23.82 23.83
N SER A 595 -14.16 -23.94 24.80
CA SER A 595 -13.88 -23.59 26.20
C SER A 595 -14.34 -24.65 27.21
N SER A 596 -15.04 -25.69 26.79
CA SER A 596 -15.49 -26.77 27.70
C SER A 596 -14.38 -27.78 28.01
N PRO A 597 -14.18 -28.19 29.28
CA PRO A 597 -13.32 -29.32 29.62
C PRO A 597 -13.70 -30.61 28.87
N PHE A 598 -14.98 -30.82 28.57
CA PHE A 598 -15.45 -31.97 27.79
C PHE A 598 -15.12 -31.87 26.29
N GLU A 599 -15.04 -30.66 25.72
CA GLU A 599 -14.56 -30.44 24.35
C GLU A 599 -13.04 -30.62 24.24
N LEU A 600 -12.31 -30.29 25.32
CA LEU A 600 -10.86 -30.48 25.43
C LEU A 600 -10.45 -31.92 25.76
N ILE A 601 -11.33 -32.73 26.36
CA ILE A 601 -11.14 -34.17 26.57
C ILE A 601 -11.14 -34.93 25.22
N GLY A 602 -11.74 -34.34 24.16
CA GLY A 602 -11.61 -34.80 22.78
C GLY A 602 -10.30 -34.38 22.08
N GLY A 603 -9.60 -33.35 22.59
CA GLY A 603 -8.18 -33.01 22.33
C GLY A 603 -7.70 -32.86 20.87
N GLY A 604 -8.61 -32.88 19.90
CA GLY A 604 -8.29 -33.03 18.48
C GLY A 604 -7.77 -31.76 17.82
N VAL A 605 -7.00 -31.94 16.76
CA VAL A 605 -6.65 -30.88 15.81
C VAL A 605 -7.94 -30.45 15.09
N PRO A 606 -8.27 -29.14 15.02
CA PRO A 606 -9.49 -28.69 14.36
C PRO A 606 -9.46 -29.00 12.86
N ASN A 607 -10.58 -29.49 12.32
CA ASN A 607 -10.80 -29.63 10.89
C ASN A 607 -11.53 -28.38 10.37
N VAL A 608 -10.99 -27.75 9.33
CA VAL A 608 -11.51 -26.49 8.76
C VAL A 608 -12.32 -26.65 7.48
N GLY A 609 -12.34 -27.85 6.88
CA GLY A 609 -12.88 -28.03 5.51
C GLY A 609 -12.12 -27.20 4.46
N VAL A 610 -12.57 -27.27 3.21
CA VAL A 610 -11.93 -26.53 2.10
C VAL A 610 -12.24 -25.03 2.19
N ASP A 611 -13.50 -24.66 2.37
CA ASP A 611 -13.93 -23.26 2.48
C ASP A 611 -13.23 -22.50 3.62
N GLY A 612 -12.97 -23.19 4.75
CA GLY A 612 -12.23 -22.60 5.86
C GLY A 612 -10.73 -22.44 5.57
N ALA A 613 -10.16 -23.33 4.75
CA ALA A 613 -8.78 -23.20 4.28
C ALA A 613 -8.65 -22.07 3.23
N GLU A 614 -9.60 -21.97 2.29
CA GLU A 614 -9.68 -20.87 1.32
C GLU A 614 -9.79 -19.50 2.01
N ARG A 615 -10.58 -19.42 3.09
CA ARG A 615 -10.69 -18.20 3.88
C ARG A 615 -9.36 -17.77 4.50
N MET A 616 -8.51 -18.71 4.95
CA MET A 616 -7.21 -18.36 5.56
C MET A 616 -6.21 -17.79 4.54
N VAL A 617 -6.38 -18.08 3.25
CA VAL A 617 -5.51 -17.59 2.16
C VAL A 617 -6.14 -16.46 1.35
N GLU A 618 -7.30 -15.96 1.77
CA GLU A 618 -7.98 -14.85 1.09
C GLU A 618 -7.13 -13.57 1.17
N VAL A 619 -6.88 -12.93 0.03
CA VAL A 619 -6.07 -11.71 -0.07
C VAL A 619 -6.89 -10.46 -0.38
N ASP A 620 -6.44 -9.30 0.11
CA ASP A 620 -6.86 -7.97 -0.33
C ASP A 620 -5.80 -7.40 -1.29
N PRO A 621 -5.95 -7.57 -2.63
CA PRO A 621 -4.95 -7.09 -3.59
C PRO A 621 -4.82 -5.56 -3.59
N GLU A 622 -5.81 -4.84 -3.04
CA GLU A 622 -5.76 -3.38 -2.95
C GLU A 622 -4.97 -2.89 -1.73
N ILE A 623 -4.63 -3.78 -0.78
CA ILE A 623 -3.94 -3.48 0.49
C ILE A 623 -4.50 -2.25 1.21
N LYS A 624 -5.83 -2.21 1.37
CA LYS A 624 -6.56 -1.02 1.83
C LYS A 624 -6.12 -0.58 3.21
N ALA A 625 -5.97 -1.52 4.14
CA ALA A 625 -5.56 -1.24 5.51
C ALA A 625 -4.13 -0.64 5.55
N TYR A 626 -3.19 -1.24 4.83
CA TYR A 626 -1.84 -0.68 4.66
C TYR A 626 -1.88 0.75 4.11
N LYS A 627 -2.62 0.99 3.02
CA LYS A 627 -2.75 2.32 2.38
C LYS A 627 -3.44 3.36 3.23
N ALA A 628 -4.29 2.95 4.16
CA ALA A 628 -5.01 3.84 5.06
C ALA A 628 -4.21 4.21 6.31
N PHE A 629 -3.35 3.30 6.81
CA PHE A 629 -2.72 3.45 8.13
C PHE A 629 -1.19 3.54 8.13
N LEU A 630 -0.51 2.98 7.12
CA LEU A 630 0.95 2.85 7.11
C LEU A 630 1.61 3.68 6.00
N ALA A 631 1.30 3.44 4.73
CA ALA A 631 1.87 4.20 3.61
C ALA A 631 0.95 4.21 2.38
N ASP A 632 0.91 5.33 1.64
CA ASP A 632 -0.04 5.60 0.55
C ASP A 632 0.15 4.73 -0.71
N ARG A 633 1.25 3.97 -0.80
CA ARG A 633 1.63 3.14 -1.95
C ARG A 633 2.53 1.98 -1.53
N GLY A 634 2.46 0.87 -2.29
CA GLY A 634 3.27 -0.33 -2.06
C GLY A 634 4.75 -0.11 -2.41
N SER A 635 5.03 0.40 -3.60
CA SER A 635 6.39 0.65 -4.10
C SER A 635 6.70 2.14 -4.27
N TYR A 636 7.93 2.56 -3.94
CA TYR A 636 8.39 3.96 -4.05
C TYR A 636 9.92 4.13 -3.94
N VAL A 637 10.39 5.35 -4.18
CA VAL A 637 11.81 5.72 -4.08
C VAL A 637 12.01 6.77 -3.00
N VAL A 638 12.96 6.53 -2.10
CA VAL A 638 13.43 7.47 -1.08
C VAL A 638 14.68 8.18 -1.57
N ARG A 639 14.73 9.50 -1.38
CA ARG A 639 15.89 10.33 -1.72
C ARG A 639 16.60 10.78 -0.44
N LEU A 640 17.85 10.35 -0.26
CA LEU A 640 18.70 10.75 0.86
C LEU A 640 19.89 11.53 0.30
N GLY A 641 19.70 12.82 0.01
CA GLY A 641 20.71 13.63 -0.69
C GLY A 641 21.08 13.02 -2.05
N ALA A 642 22.35 12.63 -2.22
CA ALA A 642 22.83 11.96 -3.44
C ALA A 642 22.38 10.50 -3.55
N HIS A 643 21.96 9.86 -2.46
CA HIS A 643 21.60 8.44 -2.45
C HIS A 643 20.14 8.22 -2.85
N ARG A 644 19.85 7.02 -3.37
CA ARG A 644 18.50 6.53 -3.68
C ARG A 644 18.28 5.18 -3.01
N ILE A 645 17.10 5.02 -2.44
CA ILE A 645 16.63 3.73 -1.94
C ILE A 645 15.33 3.41 -2.67
N ALA A 646 15.32 2.36 -3.47
CA ALA A 646 14.09 1.82 -4.03
C ALA A 646 13.49 0.84 -3.02
N MET A 647 12.22 1.04 -2.68
CA MET A 647 11.44 0.21 -1.79
C MET A 647 10.38 -0.49 -2.65
N LEU A 648 10.47 -1.82 -2.80
CA LEU A 648 9.61 -2.62 -3.66
C LEU A 648 8.71 -3.57 -2.88
N ASP A 649 7.44 -3.54 -3.25
CA ASP A 649 6.41 -4.50 -2.89
C ASP A 649 6.58 -5.75 -3.77
N SER A 650 6.69 -6.94 -3.16
CA SER A 650 6.76 -8.19 -3.92
C SER A 650 5.39 -8.82 -4.18
N ALA A 651 4.31 -8.16 -3.76
CA ALA A 651 2.93 -8.61 -3.85
C ALA A 651 2.63 -9.92 -3.09
N HIS A 652 1.40 -10.43 -3.25
CA HIS A 652 0.91 -11.62 -2.55
C HIS A 652 1.45 -12.93 -3.13
N ASP A 653 1.15 -14.03 -2.44
CA ASP A 653 1.53 -15.38 -2.84
C ASP A 653 1.02 -15.75 -4.25
N VAL A 654 1.80 -16.54 -4.99
CA VAL A 654 1.35 -17.31 -6.16
C VAL A 654 1.32 -18.80 -5.84
N GLY A 655 0.52 -19.56 -6.60
CA GLY A 655 0.35 -21.00 -6.37
C GLY A 655 -0.55 -21.33 -5.18
N MET A 656 -1.38 -20.37 -4.73
CA MET A 656 -2.40 -20.61 -3.69
C MET A 656 -3.32 -21.75 -4.10
N ILE A 657 -3.49 -22.71 -3.19
CA ILE A 657 -4.31 -23.90 -3.42
C ILE A 657 -5.78 -23.53 -3.20
N THR A 658 -6.54 -23.39 -4.28
CA THR A 658 -7.96 -22.99 -4.25
C THR A 658 -8.90 -24.19 -4.43
N GLY A 659 -8.40 -25.43 -4.30
CA GLY A 659 -9.25 -26.60 -4.41
C GLY A 659 -8.57 -27.94 -4.16
N ILE A 660 -9.40 -28.96 -3.96
CA ILE A 660 -8.97 -30.35 -3.68
C ILE A 660 -8.08 -30.90 -4.80
N MET A 661 -8.33 -30.54 -6.06
CA MET A 661 -7.59 -31.05 -7.21
C MET A 661 -6.14 -30.53 -7.30
N ASP A 662 -5.84 -29.35 -6.76
CA ASP A 662 -4.51 -28.75 -6.77
C ASP A 662 -3.62 -29.37 -5.68
N GLY A 663 -4.16 -29.61 -4.47
CA GLY A 663 -3.46 -30.38 -3.42
C GLY A 663 -3.08 -31.81 -3.85
N LEU A 664 -3.86 -32.40 -4.75
CA LEU A 664 -3.57 -33.71 -5.34
C LEU A 664 -2.45 -33.69 -6.38
N ARG A 665 -2.31 -32.63 -7.18
CA ARG A 665 -1.16 -32.48 -8.10
C ARG A 665 0.16 -32.42 -7.33
N ILE A 666 0.17 -31.79 -6.16
CA ILE A 666 1.36 -31.64 -5.30
C ILE A 666 1.89 -33.00 -4.86
N ARG A 667 1.01 -33.88 -4.37
CA ARG A 667 1.41 -35.19 -3.85
C ARG A 667 1.88 -36.19 -4.92
N PHE A 668 1.39 -36.07 -6.16
CA PHE A 668 1.86 -36.90 -7.28
C PHE A 668 3.09 -36.32 -8.01
N GLY A 669 3.68 -35.24 -7.50
CA GLY A 669 4.83 -34.58 -8.10
C GLY A 669 4.51 -33.76 -9.36
N ASN A 670 3.24 -33.70 -9.76
CA ASN A 670 2.74 -33.00 -10.96
C ASN A 670 2.32 -31.55 -10.69
N ALA A 671 2.51 -31.04 -9.47
CA ALA A 671 2.28 -29.64 -9.16
C ALA A 671 3.31 -28.72 -9.80
N SER A 672 2.87 -27.49 -10.05
CA SER A 672 3.78 -26.38 -10.35
C SER A 672 4.76 -26.18 -9.19
N GLU A 673 5.86 -25.52 -9.46
CA GLU A 673 6.82 -25.15 -8.42
C GLU A 673 6.19 -24.22 -7.38
N ASP A 674 5.35 -23.29 -7.82
CA ASP A 674 4.66 -22.32 -6.96
C ASP A 674 3.72 -23.01 -5.94
N GLU A 675 3.02 -24.06 -6.36
CA GLU A 675 2.18 -24.87 -5.47
C GLU A 675 3.03 -25.63 -4.43
N LYS A 676 4.23 -26.10 -4.82
CA LYS A 676 5.16 -26.83 -3.93
C LYS A 676 5.83 -25.89 -2.92
N THR A 677 6.22 -24.69 -3.33
CA THR A 677 6.81 -23.66 -2.47
C THR A 677 5.79 -23.14 -1.45
N PHE A 678 4.53 -22.95 -1.89
CA PHE A 678 3.44 -22.55 -1.01
C PHE A 678 3.20 -23.54 0.14
N VAL A 679 3.04 -24.84 -0.17
CA VAL A 679 2.88 -25.88 0.88
C VAL A 679 4.13 -26.06 1.72
N GLY A 680 5.31 -25.85 1.12
CA GLY A 680 6.59 -25.90 1.80
C GLY A 680 6.78 -24.81 2.87
N GLY A 681 5.89 -23.83 2.93
CA GLY A 681 5.97 -22.71 3.88
C GLY A 681 6.89 -21.59 3.41
N SER A 682 7.32 -21.60 2.15
CA SER A 682 8.14 -20.54 1.53
C SER A 682 7.57 -20.18 0.17
N PRO A 683 6.32 -19.67 0.10
CA PRO A 683 5.63 -19.38 -1.16
C PRO A 683 6.40 -18.40 -2.04
N ASN A 684 6.28 -18.57 -3.36
CA ASN A 684 6.69 -17.53 -4.28
C ASN A 684 5.68 -16.38 -4.25
N CYS A 685 6.12 -15.16 -4.52
CA CYS A 685 5.23 -14.00 -4.63
C CYS A 685 4.99 -13.63 -6.10
N GLU A 686 3.85 -13.02 -6.41
CA GLU A 686 3.50 -12.54 -7.76
C GLU A 686 4.61 -11.68 -8.35
N GLY A 687 5.26 -10.87 -7.50
CA GLY A 687 6.53 -10.25 -7.76
C GLY A 687 6.42 -8.95 -8.55
N ILE A 688 7.49 -8.63 -9.28
CA ILE A 688 7.77 -7.25 -9.69
C ILE A 688 7.02 -6.88 -10.98
N SER A 689 6.25 -5.79 -10.92
CA SER A 689 5.52 -5.25 -12.07
C SER A 689 6.46 -4.54 -13.07
N SER A 690 5.96 -4.26 -14.28
CA SER A 690 6.75 -3.53 -15.29
C SER A 690 6.96 -2.07 -14.90
N GLU A 691 5.98 -1.48 -14.22
CA GLU A 691 6.03 -0.12 -13.67
C GLU A 691 7.06 -0.01 -12.55
N GLU A 692 7.16 -1.04 -11.70
CA GLU A 692 8.15 -1.10 -10.63
C GLU A 692 9.56 -1.28 -11.17
N LEU A 693 9.74 -2.13 -12.17
CA LEU A 693 11.01 -2.24 -12.88
C LEU A 693 11.43 -0.90 -13.49
N ALA A 694 10.50 -0.18 -14.14
CA ALA A 694 10.76 1.14 -14.70
C ALA A 694 11.12 2.16 -13.61
N MET A 695 10.41 2.16 -12.48
CA MET A 695 10.70 3.01 -11.33
C MET A 695 12.13 2.77 -10.79
N VAL A 696 12.55 1.51 -10.67
CA VAL A 696 13.91 1.15 -10.24
C VAL A 696 14.94 1.61 -11.27
N SER A 697 14.67 1.39 -12.55
CA SER A 697 15.54 1.83 -13.65
C SER A 697 15.76 3.34 -13.62
N ASP A 698 14.68 4.12 -13.48
CA ASP A 698 14.76 5.57 -13.39
C ASP A 698 15.51 6.03 -12.14
N ALA A 699 15.24 5.41 -10.98
CA ALA A 699 15.93 5.74 -9.73
C ALA A 699 17.44 5.41 -9.80
N LEU A 700 17.80 4.29 -10.41
CA LEU A 700 19.19 3.90 -10.61
C LEU A 700 19.89 4.87 -11.58
N ALA A 701 19.22 5.24 -12.67
CA ALA A 701 19.69 6.23 -13.65
C ALA A 701 19.91 7.63 -13.02
N GLU A 702 19.04 8.04 -12.10
CA GLU A 702 19.12 9.32 -11.40
C GLU A 702 20.15 9.37 -10.26
N THR A 703 20.72 8.22 -9.88
CA THR A 703 21.70 8.16 -8.79
C THR A 703 23.07 8.64 -9.29
N PRO A 704 23.63 9.73 -8.76
CA PRO A 704 24.96 10.21 -9.16
C PRO A 704 26.04 9.15 -8.88
N ASP A 705 27.14 9.14 -9.63
CA ASP A 705 28.26 8.18 -9.48
C ASP A 705 28.82 8.09 -8.04
N GLY A 706 28.81 9.21 -7.32
CA GLY A 706 29.24 9.29 -5.92
C GLY A 706 28.21 8.78 -4.91
N GLY A 707 26.93 8.69 -5.30
CA GLY A 707 25.82 8.26 -4.46
C GLY A 707 25.64 6.73 -4.41
N LEU A 708 24.83 6.30 -3.45
CA LEU A 708 24.50 4.89 -3.21
C LEU A 708 23.13 4.61 -3.81
N PHE A 709 23.00 3.44 -4.42
CA PHE A 709 21.72 2.87 -4.80
C PHE A 709 21.46 1.60 -3.99
N ILE A 710 20.41 1.62 -3.19
CA ILE A 710 19.98 0.49 -2.36
C ILE A 710 18.59 0.04 -2.82
N LEU A 711 18.37 -1.25 -2.91
CA LEU A 711 17.04 -1.84 -3.13
C LEU A 711 16.61 -2.58 -1.85
N GLY A 712 15.41 -2.30 -1.34
CA GLY A 712 14.71 -3.11 -0.35
C GLY A 712 13.50 -3.78 -0.99
N VAL A 713 13.33 -5.08 -0.78
CA VAL A 713 12.20 -5.88 -1.27
C VAL A 713 11.83 -6.92 -0.22
N HIS A 714 10.56 -7.33 -0.13
CA HIS A 714 10.17 -8.44 0.76
C HIS A 714 10.77 -9.76 0.30
N ALA A 715 10.21 -10.36 -0.75
CA ALA A 715 10.68 -11.64 -1.24
C ALA A 715 12.03 -11.51 -1.98
N PRO A 716 12.97 -12.44 -1.76
CA PRO A 716 14.27 -12.43 -2.42
C PRO A 716 14.09 -12.63 -3.93
N LEU A 717 14.98 -12.04 -4.73
CA LEU A 717 14.91 -12.16 -6.20
C LEU A 717 15.33 -13.54 -6.70
N PHE A 718 16.13 -14.25 -5.92
CA PHE A 718 16.61 -15.59 -6.20
C PHE A 718 16.99 -16.29 -4.89
N ASN A 719 16.83 -17.61 -4.85
CA ASN A 719 17.10 -18.47 -3.69
C ASN A 719 17.44 -19.88 -4.14
N LEU A 720 18.37 -20.54 -3.45
CA LEU A 720 18.76 -21.90 -3.80
C LEU A 720 17.61 -22.89 -3.60
N TRP A 721 17.61 -23.92 -4.46
CA TRP A 721 16.65 -25.02 -4.40
C TRP A 721 16.47 -25.59 -2.98
N ASN A 722 15.21 -25.79 -2.60
CA ASN A 722 14.81 -26.34 -1.30
C ASN A 722 15.30 -25.51 -0.11
N ASN A 723 15.61 -24.22 -0.32
CA ASN A 723 16.25 -23.34 0.65
C ASN A 723 17.53 -23.96 1.26
N GLU A 724 18.21 -24.83 0.50
CA GLU A 724 19.48 -25.42 0.89
C GLU A 724 20.59 -24.46 0.49
N TYR A 725 21.34 -23.96 1.46
CA TYR A 725 22.50 -23.12 1.21
C TYR A 725 23.75 -23.80 1.82
N PRO A 726 24.36 -24.75 1.09
CA PRO A 726 25.42 -25.57 1.62
C PRO A 726 26.75 -24.84 1.73
N TYR A 727 27.51 -25.15 2.79
CA TYR A 727 28.82 -24.54 3.04
C TYR A 727 29.79 -24.69 1.86
N PHE A 728 29.68 -25.77 1.07
CA PHE A 728 30.59 -26.09 -0.02
C PHE A 728 30.35 -25.24 -1.28
N LEU A 729 29.18 -24.61 -1.44
CA LEU A 729 28.94 -23.70 -2.55
C LEU A 729 29.63 -22.34 -2.36
N ARG A 730 30.14 -22.05 -1.15
CA ARG A 730 30.84 -20.80 -0.86
C ARG A 730 32.10 -20.67 -1.69
N ARG A 731 32.38 -19.45 -2.17
CA ARG A 731 33.55 -19.12 -3.00
C ARG A 731 34.86 -19.61 -2.40
N THR A 732 34.98 -19.57 -1.07
CA THR A 732 36.15 -20.01 -0.31
C THR A 732 36.39 -21.52 -0.35
N GLN A 733 35.35 -22.36 -0.42
CA GLN A 733 35.51 -23.83 -0.39
C GLN A 733 35.19 -24.54 -1.70
N ARG A 734 34.38 -23.94 -2.57
CA ARG A 734 33.89 -24.60 -3.79
C ARG A 734 34.99 -25.27 -4.64
N PRO A 735 36.16 -24.64 -4.89
CA PRO A 735 37.21 -25.31 -5.66
C PRO A 735 37.72 -26.62 -5.05
N ALA A 736 37.69 -26.73 -3.71
CA ALA A 736 38.18 -27.88 -2.96
C ALA A 736 37.11 -28.93 -2.68
N GLN A 737 35.82 -28.58 -2.82
CA GLN A 737 34.67 -29.42 -2.46
C GLN A 737 33.86 -29.90 -3.68
N ARG A 738 34.47 -29.98 -4.87
CA ARG A 738 33.80 -30.30 -6.15
C ARG A 738 32.95 -31.59 -6.12
N GLY A 739 33.32 -32.59 -5.31
CA GLY A 739 32.52 -33.81 -5.15
C GLY A 739 31.13 -33.54 -4.54
N GLN A 740 31.06 -32.63 -3.57
CA GLN A 740 29.78 -32.22 -2.94
C GLN A 740 28.87 -31.47 -3.92
N ASP A 741 29.43 -30.66 -4.84
CA ASP A 741 28.65 -29.97 -5.88
C ASP A 741 27.91 -30.98 -6.78
N HIS A 742 28.62 -32.02 -7.25
CA HIS A 742 28.01 -33.09 -8.05
C HIS A 742 26.98 -33.87 -7.25
N ALA A 743 27.27 -34.15 -5.98
CA ALA A 743 26.38 -34.87 -5.09
C ALA A 743 25.06 -34.13 -4.86
N PHE A 744 25.15 -32.82 -4.63
CA PHE A 744 24.01 -31.93 -4.47
C PHE A 744 23.10 -31.99 -5.71
N LEU A 745 23.66 -31.80 -6.91
CA LEU A 745 22.89 -31.79 -8.15
C LEU A 745 22.35 -33.19 -8.53
N ALA A 746 23.11 -34.26 -8.23
CA ALA A 746 22.68 -35.64 -8.50
C ALA A 746 21.44 -36.06 -7.69
N ARG A 747 21.16 -35.42 -6.54
CA ARG A 747 19.95 -35.68 -5.73
C ARG A 747 18.66 -35.24 -6.43
N ILE A 748 18.75 -34.22 -7.26
CA ILE A 748 17.58 -33.54 -7.85
C ILE A 748 16.91 -34.43 -8.91
N ARG A 749 17.73 -35.15 -9.68
CA ARG A 749 17.27 -36.21 -10.59
C ARG A 749 18.14 -37.46 -10.41
N PRO A 750 17.69 -38.45 -9.62
CA PRO A 750 18.42 -39.69 -9.45
C PRO A 750 18.70 -40.37 -10.79
N LEU A 751 19.97 -40.44 -11.17
CA LEU A 751 20.38 -41.04 -12.43
C LEU A 751 20.55 -42.55 -12.25
N LEU A 752 19.91 -43.35 -13.11
CA LEU A 752 20.06 -44.81 -13.16
C LEU A 752 21.41 -45.21 -13.80
N LYS A 753 22.54 -44.85 -13.18
CA LYS A 753 23.90 -45.10 -13.70
C LYS A 753 24.75 -45.87 -12.68
N LYS A 754 25.64 -46.74 -13.17
CA LYS A 754 26.41 -47.71 -12.35
C LYS A 754 27.83 -47.26 -12.00
N ASN A 755 28.27 -46.07 -12.41
CA ASN A 755 29.65 -45.60 -12.22
C ASN A 755 29.67 -44.08 -11.99
N ILE A 756 30.37 -43.64 -10.93
CA ILE A 756 30.44 -42.24 -10.50
C ILE A 756 30.94 -41.29 -11.58
N LYS A 757 31.96 -41.66 -12.37
CA LYS A 757 32.45 -40.82 -13.49
C LYS A 757 31.40 -40.62 -14.58
N ILE A 758 30.48 -41.57 -14.74
CA ILE A 758 29.37 -41.46 -15.70
C ILE A 758 28.24 -40.64 -15.09
N ILE A 759 28.06 -40.67 -13.77
CA ILE A 759 27.13 -39.80 -13.03
C ILE A 759 27.61 -38.35 -13.13
N GLU A 760 28.86 -38.06 -12.78
CA GLU A 760 29.45 -36.72 -12.84
C GLU A 760 29.30 -36.09 -14.23
N LYS A 761 29.76 -36.78 -15.29
CA LYS A 761 29.59 -36.31 -16.68
C LYS A 761 28.13 -36.04 -17.06
N ALA A 762 27.19 -36.79 -16.48
CA ALA A 762 25.78 -36.61 -16.76
C ALA A 762 25.19 -35.43 -16.00
N VAL A 763 25.63 -35.22 -14.76
CA VAL A 763 25.29 -34.05 -13.96
C VAL A 763 25.84 -32.80 -14.64
N GLU A 764 27.12 -32.78 -15.01
CA GLU A 764 27.74 -31.68 -15.77
C GLU A 764 27.02 -31.43 -17.11
N ALA A 765 26.60 -32.47 -17.82
CA ALA A 765 25.84 -32.31 -19.06
C ALA A 765 24.40 -31.79 -18.84
N SER A 766 23.79 -32.08 -17.68
CA SER A 766 22.43 -31.64 -17.35
C SER A 766 22.40 -30.24 -16.73
N HIS A 767 23.48 -29.85 -16.06
CA HIS A 767 23.65 -28.56 -15.38
C HIS A 767 24.98 -27.88 -15.78
N PRO A 768 25.23 -27.65 -17.08
CA PRO A 768 26.53 -27.18 -17.57
C PRO A 768 26.95 -25.82 -16.96
N LEU A 769 25.97 -24.98 -16.62
CA LEU A 769 26.18 -23.64 -16.06
C LEU A 769 26.65 -23.63 -14.61
N TRP A 770 26.62 -24.79 -13.93
CA TRP A 770 27.15 -24.96 -12.57
C TRP A 770 28.65 -25.27 -12.55
N PHE A 771 29.22 -25.72 -13.68
CA PHE A 771 30.58 -26.26 -13.76
C PHE A 771 31.47 -25.60 -14.82
N ALA A 772 30.89 -25.08 -15.90
CA ALA A 772 31.66 -24.50 -17.00
C ALA A 772 32.30 -23.16 -16.58
N GLY A 773 33.63 -23.14 -16.40
CA GLY A 773 34.39 -21.94 -16.05
C GLY A 773 34.50 -20.91 -17.18
N GLU A 774 35.06 -19.74 -16.87
CA GLU A 774 35.33 -18.64 -17.84
C GLU A 774 36.42 -19.04 -18.86
N HIS A 775 37.30 -19.95 -18.45
CA HIS A 775 38.27 -20.67 -19.27
C HIS A 775 38.20 -22.16 -18.93
N ASP A 776 38.10 -23.01 -19.95
CA ASP A 776 37.88 -24.45 -19.80
C ASP A 776 38.94 -25.09 -18.88
N HIS A 777 38.49 -25.94 -17.94
CA HIS A 777 39.27 -26.79 -17.02
C HIS A 777 39.62 -26.32 -15.58
N SER A 778 39.15 -25.18 -15.07
CA SER A 778 39.27 -24.84 -13.62
C SER A 778 37.95 -25.02 -12.86
N ALA A 779 38.02 -25.44 -11.59
CA ALA A 779 36.82 -25.54 -10.75
C ALA A 779 36.21 -24.15 -10.52
N PRO A 780 34.89 -23.97 -10.72
CA PRO A 780 34.26 -22.67 -10.62
C PRO A 780 34.32 -22.12 -9.20
N ARG A 781 34.44 -20.79 -9.09
CA ARG A 781 34.34 -20.04 -7.82
C ARG A 781 32.97 -19.38 -7.62
N PHE A 782 32.09 -19.48 -8.61
CA PHE A 782 30.69 -19.05 -8.58
C PHE A 782 29.79 -20.24 -8.27
N VAL A 783 28.60 -19.99 -7.75
CA VAL A 783 27.52 -20.97 -7.59
C VAL A 783 27.00 -21.44 -8.94
N LYS A 784 26.64 -20.48 -9.80
CA LYS A 784 26.11 -20.71 -11.16
C LYS A 784 26.31 -19.47 -12.05
N ARG A 785 26.29 -19.62 -13.38
CA ARG A 785 26.19 -18.54 -14.38
C ARG A 785 24.90 -18.56 -15.22
N VAL A 786 24.63 -17.47 -15.95
CA VAL A 786 23.48 -17.14 -16.82
C VAL A 786 22.35 -16.38 -16.13
N ASP A 787 21.45 -17.07 -15.44
CA ASP A 787 20.21 -16.51 -14.90
C ASP A 787 19.84 -17.19 -13.56
N SER A 788 18.75 -16.72 -12.96
CA SER A 788 18.17 -17.28 -11.74
C SER A 788 17.36 -18.57 -11.95
N GLN A 789 17.07 -18.97 -13.20
CA GLN A 789 16.32 -20.21 -13.48
C GLN A 789 17.20 -21.42 -13.14
N ASP A 790 16.65 -22.62 -13.01
CA ASP A 790 17.41 -23.83 -12.62
C ASP A 790 18.09 -23.67 -11.25
N LEU A 791 17.26 -23.89 -10.21
CA LEU A 791 17.62 -24.10 -8.81
C LEU A 791 18.03 -22.85 -8.04
N LEU A 792 17.65 -21.67 -8.56
CA LEU A 792 17.83 -20.36 -7.93
C LEU A 792 16.48 -19.61 -7.80
N ASP A 793 15.36 -20.32 -7.92
CA ASP A 793 14.03 -19.80 -8.15
C ASP A 793 12.99 -20.20 -7.07
N TYR A 794 13.42 -20.63 -5.88
CA TYR A 794 12.57 -21.20 -4.83
C TYR A 794 12.19 -20.21 -3.70
N GLY A 795 10.91 -19.89 -3.52
CA GLY A 795 10.45 -18.94 -2.49
C GLY A 795 10.90 -17.50 -2.79
N VAL A 796 10.74 -17.09 -4.04
CA VAL A 796 11.26 -15.85 -4.60
C VAL A 796 10.14 -14.92 -5.09
N SER A 797 10.49 -13.65 -5.29
CA SER A 797 9.68 -12.72 -6.07
C SER A 797 9.69 -13.12 -7.55
N ARG A 798 8.51 -13.28 -8.16
CA ARG A 798 8.35 -13.55 -9.61
C ARG A 798 8.24 -12.24 -10.42
N GLY A 799 7.39 -12.22 -11.44
CA GLY A 799 7.21 -11.08 -12.35
C GLY A 799 8.48 -10.78 -13.14
N ASN A 800 8.92 -9.53 -13.12
CA ASN A 800 10.13 -9.05 -13.81
C ASN A 800 11.44 -9.27 -13.04
N ALA A 801 11.50 -10.23 -12.10
CA ALA A 801 12.66 -10.46 -11.24
C ALA A 801 13.97 -10.67 -12.01
N GLU A 802 13.97 -11.45 -13.11
CA GLU A 802 15.18 -11.68 -13.91
C GLU A 802 15.70 -10.39 -14.57
N ALA A 803 14.80 -9.59 -15.15
CA ALA A 803 15.15 -8.29 -15.73
C ALA A 803 15.66 -7.32 -14.65
N LEU A 804 15.08 -7.37 -13.45
CA LEU A 804 15.52 -6.61 -12.30
C LEU A 804 16.92 -7.04 -11.83
N ILE A 805 17.21 -8.34 -11.73
CA ILE A 805 18.55 -8.86 -11.38
C ILE A 805 19.60 -8.33 -12.38
N GLN A 806 19.30 -8.41 -13.68
CA GLN A 806 20.17 -7.89 -14.73
C GLN A 806 20.42 -6.39 -14.60
N LEU A 807 19.36 -5.60 -14.41
CA LEU A 807 19.45 -4.16 -14.20
C LEU A 807 20.33 -3.81 -12.99
N LEU A 808 20.11 -4.49 -11.86
CA LEU A 808 20.87 -4.27 -10.61
C LEU A 808 22.33 -4.71 -10.74
N ALA A 809 22.62 -5.71 -11.57
CA ALA A 809 23.99 -6.11 -11.94
C ALA A 809 24.66 -5.14 -12.94
N GLY A 810 23.95 -4.09 -13.37
CA GLY A 810 24.46 -3.05 -14.27
C GLY A 810 24.22 -3.34 -15.76
N VAL A 811 23.48 -4.39 -16.12
CA VAL A 811 23.11 -4.65 -17.51
C VAL A 811 22.07 -3.62 -17.95
N GLY A 812 22.37 -2.87 -19.01
CA GLY A 812 21.48 -1.79 -19.49
C GLY A 812 21.45 -0.54 -18.61
N SER A 813 22.30 -0.47 -17.58
CA SER A 813 22.47 0.70 -16.72
C SER A 813 23.91 1.23 -16.80
N HIS A 814 24.11 2.51 -16.46
CA HIS A 814 25.44 3.10 -16.36
C HIS A 814 26.22 2.62 -15.13
N ARG A 815 25.52 2.00 -14.16
CA ARG A 815 26.08 1.46 -12.92
C ARG A 815 25.26 0.28 -12.42
N PRO A 816 25.87 -0.66 -11.67
CA PRO A 816 25.13 -1.58 -10.82
C PRO A 816 24.55 -0.88 -9.58
N ALA A 817 23.59 -1.54 -8.93
CA ALA A 817 23.19 -1.25 -7.57
C ALA A 817 24.36 -1.53 -6.60
N ASP A 818 24.34 -0.91 -5.41
CA ASP A 818 25.33 -1.20 -4.38
C ASP A 818 24.86 -2.37 -3.50
N VAL A 819 23.63 -2.28 -2.96
CA VAL A 819 23.07 -3.31 -2.06
C VAL A 819 21.63 -3.64 -2.42
N VAL A 820 21.29 -4.92 -2.34
CA VAL A 820 19.91 -5.43 -2.36
C VAL A 820 19.63 -6.11 -1.03
N LEU A 821 18.55 -5.72 -0.37
CA LEU A 821 18.13 -6.18 0.94
C LEU A 821 16.79 -6.90 0.80
N ALA A 822 16.71 -8.16 1.26
CA ALA A 822 15.51 -8.99 1.19
C ALA A 822 15.20 -9.76 2.49
N GLY A 823 13.97 -10.23 2.62
CA GLY A 823 13.40 -11.03 3.70
C GLY A 823 12.83 -12.39 3.26
N HIS A 824 11.74 -12.82 3.89
CA HIS A 824 10.92 -14.03 3.62
C HIS A 824 11.55 -15.40 3.94
N THR A 825 12.77 -15.68 3.47
CA THR A 825 13.48 -16.96 3.74
C THR A 825 14.83 -16.67 4.41
N HIS A 826 14.91 -16.81 5.74
CA HIS A 826 15.94 -16.14 6.55
C HIS A 826 17.22 -16.95 6.72
N HIS A 827 18.04 -17.02 5.66
CA HIS A 827 19.16 -17.98 5.62
C HIS A 827 20.57 -17.40 5.77
N HIS A 828 20.79 -16.22 6.38
CA HIS A 828 22.14 -15.60 6.56
C HIS A 828 23.08 -15.70 5.33
N ASN A 829 22.54 -15.56 4.12
CA ASN A 829 23.33 -15.66 2.90
C ASN A 829 23.60 -14.31 2.28
N GLU A 830 24.74 -14.24 1.61
CA GLU A 830 25.21 -13.07 0.91
C GLU A 830 25.71 -13.47 -0.47
N PHE A 831 25.18 -12.81 -1.48
CA PHE A 831 25.51 -13.08 -2.87
C PHE A 831 26.08 -11.85 -3.55
N ILE A 832 27.03 -12.07 -4.45
CA ILE A 832 27.45 -11.09 -5.45
C ILE A 832 26.96 -11.59 -6.80
N VAL A 833 26.30 -10.72 -7.56
CA VAL A 833 25.87 -11.00 -8.93
C VAL A 833 26.70 -10.16 -9.88
N ARG A 834 27.47 -10.80 -10.77
CA ARG A 834 28.43 -10.08 -11.63
C ARG A 834 28.25 -10.45 -13.10
N THR A 835 28.27 -9.44 -13.97
CA THR A 835 28.42 -9.66 -15.41
C THR A 835 29.83 -10.14 -15.74
N MET A 836 29.93 -11.32 -16.35
CA MET A 836 31.17 -11.94 -16.83
C MET A 836 31.65 -11.29 -18.12
N GLN A 837 32.90 -11.58 -18.55
CA GLN A 837 33.41 -11.11 -19.85
C GLN A 837 32.59 -11.63 -21.04
N THR A 838 31.92 -12.78 -20.87
CA THR A 838 31.02 -13.38 -21.85
C THR A 838 29.70 -12.60 -22.01
N GLY A 839 29.40 -11.67 -21.09
CA GLY A 839 28.12 -10.95 -21.02
C GLY A 839 27.05 -11.65 -20.18
N GLU A 840 27.30 -12.87 -19.70
CA GLU A 840 26.40 -13.62 -18.81
C GLU A 840 26.54 -13.14 -17.36
N LEU A 841 25.52 -13.34 -16.52
CA LEU A 841 25.65 -13.13 -15.08
C LEU A 841 26.29 -14.33 -14.39
N ALA A 842 26.95 -14.12 -13.26
CA ALA A 842 27.41 -15.16 -12.35
C ALA A 842 27.11 -14.81 -10.90
N PHE A 843 26.61 -15.80 -10.17
CA PHE A 843 26.21 -15.71 -8.76
C PHE A 843 27.33 -16.28 -7.89
N TYR A 844 27.86 -15.48 -6.97
CA TYR A 844 28.89 -15.89 -6.02
C TYR A 844 28.32 -15.83 -4.61
N MET A 845 28.64 -16.79 -3.76
CA MET A 845 28.15 -16.85 -2.39
C MET A 845 29.35 -16.93 -1.43
N ASP A 846 29.37 -16.11 -0.38
CA ASP A 846 30.30 -16.21 0.75
C ASP A 846 29.88 -15.21 1.86
N TYR A 847 30.73 -14.96 2.85
CA TYR A 847 30.52 -13.89 3.84
C TYR A 847 31.28 -12.62 3.48
N TYR A 848 30.62 -11.76 2.73
CA TYR A 848 31.21 -10.54 2.19
C TYR A 848 31.13 -9.36 3.17
N ALA A 849 30.06 -9.23 3.95
CA ALA A 849 29.88 -8.15 4.92
C ALA A 849 30.82 -8.30 6.14
N GLN A 850 30.73 -9.46 6.81
CA GLN A 850 31.48 -9.80 8.01
C GLN A 850 31.59 -11.31 8.14
N ASN A 851 32.76 -11.82 8.55
CA ASN A 851 32.90 -13.23 8.91
C ASN A 851 32.14 -13.53 10.22
N PRO A 852 31.15 -14.45 10.23
CA PRO A 852 30.57 -14.90 11.47
C PRO A 852 31.54 -15.88 12.18
N VAL A 853 31.32 -16.13 13.47
CA VAL A 853 32.00 -17.21 14.21
C VAL A 853 31.34 -18.57 13.89
N ASN A 854 30.04 -18.52 13.63
CA ASN A 854 29.14 -19.64 13.53
C ASN A 854 28.25 -19.50 12.31
N TYR A 855 28.02 -20.61 11.64
CA TYR A 855 27.13 -20.68 10.51
C TYR A 855 25.91 -21.55 10.84
N TYR A 856 24.80 -21.32 10.14
CA TYR A 856 23.62 -22.14 10.34
C TYR A 856 23.87 -23.60 9.90
N PRO A 857 23.07 -24.54 10.42
CA PRO A 857 23.17 -25.94 10.03
C PRO A 857 22.94 -26.12 8.53
N THR A 858 23.88 -26.77 7.84
CA THR A 858 23.81 -27.00 6.40
C THR A 858 23.75 -28.48 6.06
N ARG A 859 23.16 -28.80 4.91
CA ARG A 859 23.12 -30.18 4.41
C ARG A 859 24.39 -30.52 3.64
N PHE A 860 24.84 -31.76 3.78
CA PHE A 860 25.93 -32.33 3.00
C PHE A 860 25.64 -33.78 2.62
N THR A 861 26.34 -34.28 1.60
CA THR A 861 26.18 -35.67 1.15
C THR A 861 27.22 -36.57 1.78
N ARG A 862 26.76 -37.73 2.28
CA ARG A 862 27.60 -38.81 2.80
C ARG A 862 27.90 -39.85 1.72
N GLY A 863 29.10 -40.43 1.79
CA GLY A 863 29.47 -41.59 0.98
C GLY A 863 29.40 -41.32 -0.53
N TRP A 864 29.55 -40.07 -0.99
CA TRP A 864 29.55 -39.72 -2.41
C TRP A 864 30.60 -40.53 -3.19
N GLU A 865 31.77 -40.72 -2.59
CA GLU A 865 32.87 -41.52 -3.16
C GLU A 865 32.54 -43.02 -3.26
N ASP A 866 31.57 -43.50 -2.46
CA ASP A 866 31.16 -44.90 -2.37
C ASP A 866 29.88 -45.23 -3.19
N ILE A 867 29.37 -44.29 -3.99
CA ILE A 867 28.13 -44.49 -4.76
C ILE A 867 28.36 -45.52 -5.88
N VAL A 868 27.76 -46.71 -5.71
CA VAL A 868 27.67 -47.77 -6.71
C VAL A 868 26.20 -48.15 -6.97
N GLY A 869 25.72 -47.91 -8.19
CA GLY A 869 24.35 -48.22 -8.62
C GLY A 869 23.36 -47.06 -8.41
N ALA A 870 22.06 -47.31 -8.67
CA ALA A 870 20.99 -46.31 -8.68
C ALA A 870 20.53 -45.82 -7.29
N LYS A 871 21.46 -45.65 -6.33
CA LYS A 871 21.12 -45.13 -5.00
C LYS A 871 21.14 -43.60 -5.02
N VAL A 872 20.08 -43.00 -4.47
CA VAL A 872 20.05 -41.55 -4.19
C VAL A 872 21.13 -41.25 -3.15
N PRO A 873 21.94 -40.20 -3.32
CA PRO A 873 22.93 -39.83 -2.33
C PRO A 873 22.28 -39.51 -0.97
N GLU A 874 22.75 -40.14 0.10
CA GLU A 874 22.28 -39.89 1.46
C GLU A 874 22.78 -38.54 1.96
N THR A 875 21.92 -37.76 2.62
CA THR A 875 22.32 -36.48 3.22
C THR A 875 22.10 -36.43 4.71
N ASP A 876 23.00 -35.73 5.39
CA ASP A 876 22.88 -35.35 6.79
C ASP A 876 23.01 -33.84 6.95
N VAL A 877 22.71 -33.36 8.16
CA VAL A 877 22.87 -31.96 8.55
C VAL A 877 24.14 -31.84 9.40
N THR A 878 24.98 -30.88 9.06
CA THR A 878 26.17 -30.51 9.84
C THR A 878 26.03 -29.08 10.35
N TYR A 879 26.44 -28.88 11.59
CA TYR A 879 26.72 -27.55 12.09
C TYR A 879 28.10 -27.08 11.60
N VAL A 880 28.28 -25.79 11.34
CA VAL A 880 29.50 -25.26 10.73
C VAL A 880 30.06 -24.09 11.55
N GLU A 881 31.33 -24.18 11.89
CA GLU A 881 32.10 -23.13 12.59
C GLU A 881 33.12 -22.51 11.65
N ILE A 882 33.30 -21.19 11.74
CA ILE A 882 34.34 -20.50 10.99
C ILE A 882 35.58 -20.37 11.85
N ALA A 883 36.71 -20.88 11.38
CA ALA A 883 37.99 -20.84 12.08
C ALA A 883 39.13 -20.48 11.12
N GLU A 884 40.05 -19.60 11.54
CA GLU A 884 41.12 -19.06 10.69
C GLU A 884 42.02 -20.15 10.09
N ASP A 885 42.33 -21.19 10.85
CA ASP A 885 43.23 -22.27 10.45
C ASP A 885 42.52 -23.48 9.81
N ALA A 886 41.20 -23.40 9.56
CA ALA A 886 40.45 -24.52 9.01
C ALA A 886 40.75 -24.75 7.52
N PRO A 887 40.94 -26.01 7.07
CA PRO A 887 41.23 -26.28 5.68
C PRO A 887 39.96 -26.21 4.82
N PRO A 888 40.03 -25.72 3.57
CA PRO A 888 38.86 -25.55 2.70
C PRO A 888 38.22 -26.88 2.24
N ASP A 889 38.96 -27.98 2.30
CA ASP A 889 38.53 -29.35 1.98
C ASP A 889 38.08 -30.17 3.20
N ALA A 890 37.88 -29.53 4.36
CA ALA A 890 37.42 -30.21 5.57
C ALA A 890 36.12 -31.01 5.33
N ALA A 891 36.05 -32.22 5.90
CA ALA A 891 34.88 -33.10 5.85
C ALA A 891 34.16 -33.10 7.22
N PRO A 892 32.80 -33.07 7.24
CA PRO A 892 32.04 -33.12 8.48
C PRO A 892 32.37 -34.35 9.32
N GLN A 893 32.57 -34.13 10.63
CA GLN A 893 32.92 -35.17 11.60
C GLN A 893 31.72 -35.49 12.51
N PRO A 894 31.47 -36.77 12.82
CA PRO A 894 30.38 -37.14 13.72
C PRO A 894 30.63 -36.65 15.14
N LEU A 895 29.58 -36.13 15.79
CA LEU A 895 29.61 -35.77 17.20
C LEU A 895 29.46 -37.02 18.08
N PRO A 896 30.27 -37.16 19.15
CA PRO A 896 30.26 -38.38 19.98
C PRO A 896 29.12 -38.45 21.01
N TYR A 897 28.18 -37.50 20.99
CA TYR A 897 27.06 -37.39 21.93
C TYR A 897 25.76 -37.02 21.21
N ASP A 898 24.61 -37.28 21.85
CA ASP A 898 23.29 -37.11 21.23
C ASP A 898 22.85 -35.64 21.21
N THR A 899 23.19 -34.96 20.11
CA THR A 899 22.91 -33.55 19.85
C THR A 899 21.86 -33.37 18.77
N MET A 900 21.24 -32.20 18.71
CA MET A 900 20.28 -31.85 17.65
C MET A 900 20.79 -32.14 16.23
N TYR A 901 22.09 -31.93 15.98
CA TYR A 901 22.76 -32.29 14.73
C TYR A 901 23.85 -33.33 15.00
N ASN A 902 23.98 -34.34 14.13
CA ASN A 902 24.90 -35.46 14.36
C ASN A 902 26.35 -35.16 13.92
N TYR A 903 26.59 -34.02 13.25
CA TYR A 903 27.89 -33.69 12.64
C TYR A 903 28.29 -32.23 12.91
N GLN A 904 29.60 -32.01 12.93
CA GLN A 904 30.23 -30.68 12.98
C GLN A 904 31.31 -30.54 11.91
N LEU A 905 31.55 -29.31 11.47
CA LEU A 905 32.56 -28.97 10.49
C LEU A 905 33.19 -27.62 10.82
N GLN A 906 34.51 -27.50 10.67
CA GLN A 906 35.21 -26.21 10.68
C GLN A 906 35.61 -25.84 9.25
N VAL A 907 35.41 -24.58 8.89
CA VAL A 907 35.68 -24.02 7.56
C VAL A 907 36.41 -22.68 7.67
N PRO A 908 37.24 -22.31 6.69
CA PRO A 908 37.95 -21.03 6.75
C PRO A 908 37.00 -19.83 6.58
N PRO A 909 37.37 -18.65 7.12
CA PRO A 909 36.69 -17.39 6.86
C PRO A 909 36.84 -16.96 5.39
N TYR A 910 35.95 -16.09 4.93
CA TYR A 910 36.20 -15.36 3.69
C TYR A 910 37.43 -14.46 3.90
N PRO A 911 38.43 -14.48 3.00
CA PRO A 911 39.70 -13.77 3.24
C PRO A 911 39.63 -12.25 3.07
N ASN A 912 38.58 -11.70 2.45
CA ASN A 912 38.49 -10.25 2.15
C ASN A 912 37.11 -9.65 2.49
N PRO A 913 36.55 -9.80 3.70
CA PRO A 913 35.26 -9.23 4.04
C PRO A 913 35.36 -7.70 4.14
N LEU A 914 34.25 -7.01 3.90
CA LEU A 914 34.11 -5.55 4.02
C LEU A 914 34.58 -5.06 5.39
N SER A 915 34.26 -5.80 6.47
CA SER A 915 34.62 -5.44 7.84
C SER A 915 36.12 -5.29 8.10
N SER A 916 36.98 -5.94 7.31
CA SER A 916 38.44 -5.82 7.41
C SER A 916 39.06 -5.00 6.27
N SER A 917 38.27 -4.52 5.30
CA SER A 917 38.79 -3.73 4.21
C SER A 917 39.31 -2.37 4.71
N PRO A 918 40.55 -1.97 4.35
CA PRO A 918 41.07 -0.63 4.62
C PRO A 918 40.57 0.41 3.62
N ASP A 919 40.03 -0.02 2.47
CA ASP A 919 39.44 0.84 1.43
C ASP A 919 38.06 0.28 1.02
N PRO A 920 36.97 0.70 1.70
CA PRO A 920 35.62 0.28 1.36
C PRO A 920 35.21 0.64 -0.08
N ARG A 921 35.70 1.75 -0.65
CA ARG A 921 35.30 2.19 -2.00
C ARG A 921 35.89 1.27 -3.08
N ALA A 922 37.16 0.91 -2.95
CA ALA A 922 37.78 -0.10 -3.81
C ALA A 922 37.09 -1.45 -3.64
N TRP A 923 36.75 -1.84 -2.40
CA TRP A 923 36.03 -3.08 -2.13
C TRP A 923 34.69 -3.14 -2.86
N TRP A 924 33.85 -2.11 -2.74
CA TRP A 924 32.54 -2.05 -3.42
C TRP A 924 32.65 -2.05 -4.94
N SER A 925 33.75 -1.54 -5.51
CA SER A 925 33.97 -1.58 -6.97
C SER A 925 34.09 -3.00 -7.51
N GLU A 926 34.51 -3.95 -6.67
CA GLU A 926 34.66 -5.36 -7.02
C GLU A 926 33.50 -6.26 -6.56
N HIS A 927 32.71 -5.81 -5.58
CA HIS A 927 31.75 -6.67 -4.85
C HIS A 927 30.28 -6.24 -4.98
N ARG A 928 29.95 -5.31 -5.89
CA ARG A 928 28.57 -4.85 -6.10
C ARG A 928 27.90 -5.45 -7.35
N PRO A 929 26.56 -5.64 -7.34
CA PRO A 929 25.68 -5.52 -6.17
C PRO A 929 25.91 -6.65 -5.15
N LEU A 930 25.83 -6.30 -3.87
CA LEU A 930 25.76 -7.27 -2.77
C LEU A 930 24.29 -7.52 -2.42
N VAL A 931 23.85 -8.76 -2.54
CA VAL A 931 22.48 -9.20 -2.24
C VAL A 931 22.47 -9.91 -0.88
N LEU A 932 21.65 -9.42 0.05
CA LEU A 932 21.66 -9.83 1.45
C LEU A 932 20.26 -10.21 1.92
N GLN A 933 20.11 -11.42 2.46
CA GLN A 933 18.89 -11.82 3.18
C GLN A 933 19.04 -11.53 4.67
N THR A 934 18.21 -10.65 5.24
CA THR A 934 18.26 -10.28 6.66
C THR A 934 17.43 -11.25 7.49
N GLY A 935 17.84 -11.49 8.74
CA GLY A 935 17.07 -12.34 9.66
C GLY A 935 15.74 -11.70 10.04
N ALA A 936 14.76 -12.52 10.41
CA ALA A 936 13.46 -12.02 10.87
C ALA A 936 13.59 -11.29 12.22
N LEU A 937 12.78 -10.23 12.40
CA LEU A 937 12.50 -9.68 13.71
C LEU A 937 11.38 -10.46 14.43
N GLY A 938 10.43 -10.99 13.67
CA GLY A 938 9.31 -11.80 14.14
C GLY A 938 9.62 -13.30 14.15
N PRO A 939 8.94 -14.12 13.33
CA PRO A 939 8.94 -15.58 13.42
C PRO A 939 10.30 -16.24 13.23
N LEU A 940 10.53 -17.31 14.01
CA LEU A 940 11.66 -18.21 13.80
C LEU A 940 11.27 -19.28 12.78
N GLU A 941 11.83 -19.24 11.58
CA GLU A 941 11.67 -20.36 10.64
C GLU A 941 12.29 -21.64 11.21
N ASN A 942 11.52 -22.72 11.22
CA ASN A 942 11.97 -24.08 11.57
C ASN A 942 12.71 -24.22 12.91
N SER A 943 12.46 -23.32 13.87
CA SER A 943 13.14 -23.30 15.17
C SER A 943 14.67 -23.22 15.07
N GLN A 944 15.21 -22.73 13.95
CA GLN A 944 16.65 -22.52 13.80
C GLN A 944 17.03 -21.25 14.56
N ILE A 945 17.68 -21.43 15.71
CA ILE A 945 18.12 -20.35 16.62
C ILE A 945 19.14 -19.40 15.94
N SER A 946 19.80 -19.84 14.85
CA SER A 946 21.07 -19.28 14.42
C SER A 946 21.05 -17.92 13.71
N PHE A 947 19.89 -17.42 13.22
CA PHE A 947 19.88 -16.15 12.47
C PHE A 947 18.58 -15.35 12.60
N THR A 948 18.40 -14.66 13.74
CA THR A 948 17.29 -13.71 13.96
C THR A 948 17.79 -12.39 14.51
N GLY A 949 17.24 -11.30 14.01
CA GLY A 949 17.88 -10.00 14.20
C GLY A 949 17.60 -9.03 13.08
N PHE A 950 18.48 -8.06 12.95
CA PHE A 950 18.41 -7.06 11.89
C PHE A 950 19.83 -6.61 11.51
N ARG A 951 19.96 -5.94 10.37
CA ARG A 951 21.25 -5.38 9.93
C ARG A 951 21.33 -3.89 10.16
N ILE A 952 22.52 -3.40 10.51
CA ILE A 952 22.88 -1.98 10.49
C ILE A 952 23.94 -1.76 9.42
N LEU A 953 23.62 -0.95 8.41
CA LEU A 953 24.57 -0.47 7.41
C LEU A 953 25.06 0.90 7.87
N SER A 954 26.37 1.01 8.10
CA SER A 954 27.02 2.27 8.46
C SER A 954 27.63 2.91 7.21
N VAL A 955 27.10 4.06 6.82
CA VAL A 955 27.63 4.87 5.71
C VAL A 955 28.57 5.93 6.26
N LYS A 956 29.75 6.07 5.64
CA LYS A 956 30.72 7.13 5.92
C LYS A 956 31.28 7.65 4.62
N ASN A 957 31.39 8.97 4.46
CA ASN A 957 31.85 9.59 3.22
C ASN A 957 31.18 9.00 1.94
N ASP A 958 29.86 8.88 1.97
CA ASP A 958 29.03 8.40 0.86
C ASP A 958 29.28 6.92 0.44
N VAL A 959 29.97 6.11 1.26
CA VAL A 959 30.18 4.68 1.03
C VAL A 959 29.74 3.85 2.24
N ILE A 960 29.18 2.66 2.00
CA ILE A 960 28.87 1.70 3.08
C ILE A 960 30.19 1.17 3.63
N ASP A 961 30.58 1.65 4.81
CA ASP A 961 31.83 1.33 5.49
C ASP A 961 31.75 -0.04 6.18
N ARG A 962 30.63 -0.32 6.84
CA ARG A 962 30.40 -1.56 7.61
C ARG A 962 28.95 -2.00 7.51
N ILE A 963 28.74 -3.32 7.62
CA ILE A 963 27.43 -3.94 7.75
C ILE A 963 27.50 -4.87 8.96
N HIS A 964 26.69 -4.60 9.98
CA HIS A 964 26.63 -5.38 11.21
C HIS A 964 25.30 -6.13 11.28
N PHE A 965 25.33 -7.38 11.75
CA PHE A 965 24.12 -8.10 12.15
C PHE A 965 23.96 -8.02 13.67
N ILE A 966 22.76 -7.70 14.13
CA ILE A 966 22.42 -7.60 15.56
C ILE A 966 21.40 -8.68 15.89
N SER A 967 21.80 -9.61 16.76
CA SER A 967 20.98 -10.75 17.18
C SER A 967 19.84 -10.33 18.11
N THR A 968 18.61 -10.73 17.79
CA THR A 968 17.44 -10.50 18.66
C THR A 968 17.60 -11.24 19.99
N ALA A 969 18.11 -12.46 19.98
CA ALA A 969 18.32 -13.25 21.20
C ALA A 969 19.27 -12.55 22.20
N LYS A 970 20.30 -11.90 21.67
CA LYS A 970 21.26 -11.12 22.46
C LYS A 970 20.60 -9.87 23.06
N LEU A 971 19.75 -9.18 22.30
CA LEU A 971 18.98 -8.04 22.79
C LEU A 971 17.96 -8.47 23.86
N GLU A 972 17.21 -9.54 23.64
CA GLU A 972 16.23 -10.09 24.59
C GLU A 972 16.88 -10.43 25.95
N THR A 973 18.02 -11.12 25.92
CA THR A 973 18.79 -11.49 27.13
C THR A 973 19.22 -10.26 27.94
N ASN A 974 19.40 -9.11 27.27
CA ASN A 974 19.79 -7.84 27.87
C ASN A 974 18.62 -6.83 27.93
N GLN A 975 17.37 -7.29 27.79
CA GLN A 975 16.15 -6.47 27.86
C GLN A 975 16.18 -5.24 26.95
N TYR A 976 16.83 -5.36 25.78
CA TYR A 976 17.03 -4.30 24.78
C TYR A 976 17.83 -3.10 25.31
N ARG A 977 18.66 -3.32 26.34
CA ARG A 977 19.55 -2.32 26.95
C ARG A 977 21.01 -2.77 26.85
N LEU A 978 21.43 -3.07 25.63
CA LEU A 978 22.79 -3.51 25.32
C LEU A 978 23.60 -2.34 24.75
N ALA A 979 24.87 -2.21 25.11
CA ALA A 979 25.73 -1.19 24.49
C ALA A 979 26.00 -1.52 23.02
N TRP A 980 26.14 -0.51 22.16
CA TRP A 980 26.42 -0.69 20.73
C TRP A 980 27.63 -1.60 20.48
N GLU A 981 28.74 -1.37 21.17
CA GLU A 981 29.99 -2.12 21.02
C GLU A 981 29.86 -3.57 21.45
N GLU A 982 28.89 -3.88 22.30
CA GLU A 982 28.59 -5.25 22.70
C GLU A 982 27.65 -5.90 21.70
N ALA A 983 26.63 -5.18 21.22
CA ALA A 983 25.65 -5.69 20.27
C ALA A 983 26.30 -6.18 18.97
N ILE A 984 27.23 -5.42 18.39
CA ILE A 984 27.88 -5.75 17.11
C ILE A 984 28.98 -6.81 17.21
N ARG A 985 29.33 -7.27 18.42
CA ARG A 985 30.30 -8.37 18.56
C ARG A 985 29.70 -9.66 18.00
N PRO A 986 30.49 -10.46 17.26
CA PRO A 986 30.07 -11.78 16.85
C PRO A 986 29.55 -12.60 18.02
N ASP A 987 28.49 -13.37 17.79
CA ASP A 987 27.99 -14.30 18.79
C ASP A 987 29.04 -15.38 19.10
N PRO A 988 29.14 -15.85 20.37
CA PRO A 988 30.09 -16.87 20.74
C PRO A 988 29.78 -18.20 20.04
N PRO A 989 30.75 -19.14 19.91
CA PRO A 989 30.54 -20.45 19.31
C PRO A 989 29.26 -21.14 19.81
N PHE A 990 28.42 -21.62 18.89
CA PHE A 990 27.19 -22.33 19.26
C PHE A 990 27.56 -23.60 20.01
N LYS A 991 26.98 -23.79 21.20
CA LYS A 991 27.09 -25.06 21.92
C LYS A 991 25.89 -25.90 21.53
N PRO A 992 26.05 -27.01 20.78
CA PRO A 992 24.92 -27.83 20.40
C PRO A 992 24.17 -28.31 21.63
N GLY A 993 22.88 -27.99 21.69
CA GLY A 993 21.99 -28.51 22.72
C GLY A 993 21.90 -30.03 22.64
N PHE A 994 21.79 -30.68 23.79
CA PHE A 994 21.43 -32.10 23.85
C PHE A 994 20.07 -32.30 23.18
N LYS A 995 19.85 -33.43 22.50
CA LYS A 995 18.48 -33.79 22.08
C LYS A 995 17.62 -33.87 23.34
N GLU A 996 16.76 -32.90 23.57
CA GLU A 996 15.59 -33.16 24.41
C GLU A 996 14.81 -34.26 23.69
N ALA A 997 14.52 -35.35 24.40
CA ALA A 997 13.79 -36.47 23.83
C ALA A 997 12.48 -35.95 23.24
N ALA A 998 12.39 -35.90 21.91
CA ALA A 998 11.14 -35.60 21.23
C ALA A 998 10.07 -36.58 21.75
N PRO A 999 9.00 -36.12 22.40
CA PRO A 999 7.89 -37.01 22.72
C PRO A 999 7.24 -37.40 21.39
N ARG A 1000 7.17 -38.71 21.15
CA ARG A 1000 6.54 -39.32 19.97
C ARG A 1000 5.11 -38.84 19.75
#